data_AF-A0A922E712-F1
#
_entry.id   AF-A0A922E712-F1
#
_cell.length_a   1.000
_cell.length_b   1.000
_cell.length_c   1.000
_cell.angle_alpha   90.00
_cell.angle_beta   90.00
_cell.angle_gamma   90.00
#
_symmetry.space_group_name_H-M   'P 1'
#
loop_
_entity.id
_entity.type
_entity.pdbx_description
1 polymer ?
#
loop_
_entity_poly.entity_id
_entity_poly.type
_entity_poly.pdbx_seq_one_letter_code
_entity_poly.pdbx_strand_id
1 'polypeptide(L)'
;MASFAKPENALKRAEELINVGQKQDALQTLHDLFTSRRHRAWQKPLERSMFKYIELCVDLKRGRFAKDGLIQYRIICQQVNVSSLEEVIKHFMHLSTERAEQARAQAQALEEALDVEDLEADKRPEDLMLSYVSGEKGKDRSDRERVTPWFKFLWETYRTVLEILRNNSKLEALYAMTAHRAFQFCKQYKRTTEFRRLCEIIRNHLANLNKYRDQRDRPDLSAPESLQLYVETRFEQLKVATELELWQEAFRSIEDIHGLMCMVKKTPKSSLMAVYYAKLTEIFWISSSHLYHAYAWFRLFLLQKSFNKNLSQKDLQLIASSVLLAALSVNPYDHTRSASHLDIENEKERNLRMANLIGFNLETKLEGKEVLSRSSLLSELVAKGVLSCVTQEVKDLYHLLEHDFFPLDLASKVQPVLNKISKFGGKLLSAPSVPEVQLSQYVPAMEKLTTLRLLQQVSQVYQIMRIESLSRMIPFFDFAIVEKISVDAVKHNFVALKVDHMKGVVIFDNMGLESEILRGHLTNLAETLNEARAMIYPPARNVSKLGELLPSLAEIVDKEHKRLLARKSLIEKRKEEEERKLLEKERLEESKRIELLKITEEAERKRLASEYEERKNERIRREIEERELAEAQALLQEASHRIKWKGKKPAIEGVS
;
A
#
# COMPACT_ATOMS: atom_id res chain seq x y z
N MET A 1 36.50 -18.91 -24.71
CA MET A 1 36.64 -18.27 -23.39
C MET A 1 38.08 -17.82 -23.23
N ALA A 2 38.32 -16.52 -23.02
CA ALA A 2 39.68 -16.00 -22.85
C ALA A 2 40.06 -15.99 -21.34
N SER A 3 40.97 -16.87 -20.93
CA SER A 3 41.31 -17.05 -19.51
C SER A 3 42.43 -16.10 -19.04
N PHE A 4 42.10 -14.84 -18.80
CA PHE A 4 43.07 -13.83 -18.33
C PHE A 4 43.64 -14.13 -16.93
N ALA A 5 44.97 -14.10 -16.82
CA ALA A 5 45.69 -14.29 -15.55
C ALA A 5 45.64 -13.06 -14.62
N LYS A 6 45.57 -11.84 -15.19
CA LYS A 6 45.37 -10.57 -14.47
C LYS A 6 44.17 -9.82 -15.07
N PRO A 7 43.32 -9.15 -14.25
CA PRO A 7 42.18 -8.38 -14.77
C PRO A 7 42.61 -7.20 -15.66
N GLU A 8 43.77 -6.58 -15.37
CA GLU A 8 44.35 -5.49 -16.16
C GLU A 8 44.55 -5.87 -17.65
N ASN A 9 44.85 -7.13 -17.93
CA ASN A 9 45.05 -7.61 -19.30
C ASN A 9 43.72 -7.74 -20.07
N ALA A 10 42.62 -8.03 -19.36
CA ALA A 10 41.28 -8.07 -19.95
C ALA A 10 40.78 -6.65 -20.29
N LEU A 11 41.06 -5.66 -19.42
CA LEU A 11 40.75 -4.26 -19.68
C LEU A 11 41.52 -3.73 -20.89
N LYS A 12 42.85 -3.91 -20.94
CA LYS A 12 43.66 -3.53 -22.12
C LYS A 12 43.15 -4.19 -23.40
N ARG A 13 42.82 -5.48 -23.36
CA ARG A 13 42.29 -6.18 -24.54
C ARG A 13 40.91 -5.65 -24.96
N ALA A 14 40.07 -5.22 -24.03
CA ALA A 14 38.81 -4.56 -24.35
C ALA A 14 39.03 -3.16 -24.97
N GLU A 15 40.01 -2.39 -24.48
CA GLU A 15 40.40 -1.10 -25.04
C GLU A 15 40.94 -1.24 -26.48
N GLU A 16 41.81 -2.24 -26.74
CA GLU A 16 42.25 -2.60 -28.10
C GLU A 16 41.07 -2.90 -29.03
N LEU A 17 40.11 -3.73 -28.59
CA LEU A 17 38.94 -4.11 -29.37
C LEU A 17 37.99 -2.92 -29.62
N ILE A 18 37.85 -2.00 -28.66
CA ILE A 18 37.09 -0.75 -28.84
C ILE A 18 37.75 0.14 -29.91
N ASN A 19 39.08 0.26 -29.91
CA ASN A 19 39.80 1.06 -30.89
C ASN A 19 39.70 0.50 -32.33
N VAL A 20 39.50 -0.82 -32.46
CA VAL A 20 39.21 -1.51 -33.74
C VAL A 20 37.70 -1.51 -34.06
N GLY A 21 36.86 -0.87 -33.23
CA GLY A 21 35.41 -0.78 -33.41
C GLY A 21 34.61 -2.01 -32.97
N GLN A 22 35.28 -3.08 -32.53
CA GLN A 22 34.70 -4.36 -32.07
C GLN A 22 34.12 -4.26 -30.64
N LYS A 23 33.20 -3.31 -30.42
CA LYS A 23 32.55 -3.07 -29.12
C LYS A 23 31.83 -4.30 -28.55
N GLN A 24 31.32 -5.21 -29.39
CA GLN A 24 30.64 -6.42 -28.92
C GLN A 24 31.64 -7.46 -28.36
N ASP A 25 32.77 -7.66 -29.03
CA ASP A 25 33.84 -8.56 -28.57
C ASP A 25 34.58 -8.00 -27.35
N ALA A 26 34.72 -6.67 -27.26
CA ALA A 26 35.19 -5.98 -26.06
C ALA A 26 34.25 -6.23 -24.87
N LEU A 27 32.92 -6.15 -25.08
CA LEU A 27 31.92 -6.43 -24.04
C LEU A 27 31.99 -7.89 -23.59
N GLN A 28 32.08 -8.85 -24.52
CA GLN A 28 32.20 -10.28 -24.19
C GLN A 28 33.51 -10.58 -23.45
N THR A 29 34.62 -9.94 -23.83
CA THR A 29 35.93 -10.08 -23.17
C THR A 29 35.88 -9.68 -21.70
N LEU A 30 35.14 -8.61 -21.37
CA LEU A 30 34.90 -8.19 -19.99
C LEU A 30 33.80 -9.04 -19.30
N HIS A 31 32.81 -9.56 -20.02
CA HIS A 31 31.83 -10.50 -19.46
C HIS A 31 32.47 -11.83 -19.00
N ASP A 32 33.37 -12.39 -19.81
CA ASP A 32 34.20 -13.56 -19.48
C ASP A 32 35.05 -13.31 -18.21
N LEU A 33 35.51 -12.08 -17.97
CA LEU A 33 36.26 -11.71 -16.76
C LEU A 33 35.40 -11.83 -15.50
N PHE A 34 34.21 -11.22 -15.48
CA PHE A 34 33.34 -11.17 -14.29
C PHE A 34 32.59 -12.48 -14.02
N THR A 35 32.36 -13.30 -15.05
CA THR A 35 31.78 -14.65 -14.88
C THR A 35 32.82 -15.72 -14.52
N SER A 36 34.11 -15.43 -14.68
CA SER A 36 35.20 -16.35 -14.35
C SER A 36 35.26 -16.72 -12.86
N ARG A 37 35.43 -18.02 -12.57
CA ARG A 37 35.64 -18.50 -11.19
C ARG A 37 36.97 -18.04 -10.57
N ARG A 38 37.92 -17.51 -11.36
CA ARG A 38 39.27 -17.13 -10.88
C ARG A 38 39.29 -15.80 -10.12
N HIS A 39 38.55 -14.80 -10.57
CA HIS A 39 38.66 -13.42 -10.09
C HIS A 39 37.55 -13.07 -9.08
N ARG A 40 37.41 -13.91 -8.03
CA ARG A 40 36.32 -13.81 -7.03
C ARG A 40 36.62 -12.92 -5.83
N ALA A 41 37.87 -12.51 -5.63
CA ALA A 41 38.26 -11.54 -4.61
C ALA A 41 38.35 -10.13 -5.22
N TRP A 42 37.86 -9.12 -4.51
CA TRP A 42 37.89 -7.73 -5.01
C TRP A 42 39.32 -7.20 -5.15
N GLN A 43 39.57 -6.46 -6.23
CA GLN A 43 40.84 -5.80 -6.54
C GLN A 43 40.55 -4.47 -7.24
N LYS A 44 41.34 -3.42 -6.96
CA LYS A 44 41.13 -2.08 -7.54
C LYS A 44 41.09 -2.03 -9.10
N PRO A 45 41.78 -2.89 -9.87
CA PRO A 45 41.60 -2.94 -11.33
C PRO A 45 40.24 -3.48 -11.79
N LEU A 46 39.54 -4.29 -10.98
CA LEU A 46 38.20 -4.81 -11.33
C LEU A 46 37.15 -3.69 -11.35
N GLU A 47 37.29 -2.69 -10.49
CA GLU A 47 36.43 -1.49 -10.45
C GLU A 47 36.51 -0.70 -11.77
N ARG A 48 37.73 -0.38 -12.24
CA ARG A 48 37.94 0.24 -13.57
C ARG A 48 37.40 -0.61 -14.71
N SER A 49 37.61 -1.93 -14.63
CA SER A 49 37.09 -2.89 -15.61
C SER A 49 35.56 -2.94 -15.63
N MET A 50 34.91 -2.75 -14.47
CA MET A 50 33.46 -2.74 -14.32
C MET A 50 32.83 -1.43 -14.80
N PHE A 51 33.45 -0.27 -14.54
CA PHE A 51 33.03 0.98 -15.18
C PHE A 51 33.04 0.85 -16.71
N LYS A 52 34.13 0.36 -17.30
CA LYS A 52 34.22 0.19 -18.76
C LYS A 52 33.26 -0.85 -19.33
N TYR A 53 33.00 -1.91 -18.58
CA TYR A 53 31.96 -2.90 -18.90
C TYR A 53 30.56 -2.29 -18.94
N ILE A 54 30.24 -1.43 -17.97
CA ILE A 54 28.96 -0.72 -17.88
C ILE A 54 28.78 0.29 -19.02
N GLU A 55 29.82 1.06 -19.37
CA GLU A 55 29.80 1.94 -20.54
C GLU A 55 29.40 1.17 -21.81
N LEU A 56 30.06 0.02 -22.08
CA LEU A 56 29.73 -0.83 -23.23
C LEU A 56 28.33 -1.43 -23.14
N CYS A 57 27.85 -1.79 -21.95
CA CYS A 57 26.48 -2.28 -21.76
C CYS A 57 25.43 -1.22 -22.11
N VAL A 58 25.67 0.05 -21.77
CA VAL A 58 24.75 1.16 -22.06
C VAL A 58 24.81 1.54 -23.55
N ASP A 59 26.01 1.73 -24.11
CA ASP A 59 26.22 2.02 -25.54
C ASP A 59 25.54 0.99 -26.45
N LEU A 60 25.63 -0.30 -26.11
CA LEU A 60 25.05 -1.40 -26.89
C LEU A 60 23.64 -1.80 -26.43
N LYS A 61 23.04 -1.08 -25.46
CA LYS A 61 21.73 -1.36 -24.84
C LYS A 61 21.58 -2.80 -24.30
N ARG A 62 22.69 -3.46 -23.93
CA ARG A 62 22.74 -4.87 -23.49
C ARG A 62 22.39 -5.03 -22.00
N GLY A 63 21.17 -4.63 -21.61
CA GLY A 63 20.74 -4.61 -20.19
C GLY A 63 20.84 -5.95 -19.46
N ARG A 64 20.72 -7.09 -20.17
CA ARG A 64 20.95 -8.44 -19.59
C ARG A 64 22.41 -8.63 -19.15
N PHE A 65 23.36 -8.24 -19.99
CA PHE A 65 24.79 -8.28 -19.66
C PHE A 65 25.10 -7.38 -18.45
N ALA A 66 24.54 -6.17 -18.39
CA ALA A 66 24.68 -5.30 -17.22
C ALA A 66 24.18 -5.98 -15.94
N LYS A 67 22.96 -6.56 -15.97
CA LYS A 67 22.39 -7.30 -14.84
C LYS A 67 23.29 -8.45 -14.37
N ASP A 68 23.67 -9.33 -15.27
CA ASP A 68 24.40 -10.55 -14.91
C ASP A 68 25.82 -10.22 -14.41
N GLY A 69 26.48 -9.24 -15.03
CA GLY A 69 27.79 -8.74 -14.59
C GLY A 69 27.74 -8.04 -13.23
N LEU A 70 26.73 -7.20 -12.98
CA LEU A 70 26.56 -6.53 -11.68
C LEU A 70 26.16 -7.50 -10.56
N ILE A 71 25.46 -8.60 -10.86
CA ILE A 71 25.18 -9.66 -9.88
C ILE A 71 26.49 -10.35 -9.47
N GLN A 72 27.38 -10.68 -10.40
CA GLN A 72 28.71 -11.21 -10.05
C GLN A 72 29.55 -10.16 -9.31
N TYR A 73 29.54 -8.90 -9.75
CA TYR A 73 30.29 -7.83 -9.08
C TYR A 73 29.80 -7.59 -7.65
N ARG A 74 28.48 -7.65 -7.39
CA ARG A 74 27.94 -7.62 -6.02
C ARG A 74 28.55 -8.73 -5.17
N ILE A 75 28.61 -9.97 -5.67
CA ILE A 75 29.17 -11.11 -4.93
C ILE A 75 30.66 -10.88 -4.59
N ILE A 76 31.44 -10.33 -5.53
CA ILE A 76 32.86 -10.00 -5.34
C ILE A 76 33.03 -8.87 -4.30
N CYS A 77 32.17 -7.86 -4.32
CA CYS A 77 32.28 -6.67 -3.48
C CYS A 77 31.69 -6.83 -2.06
N GLN A 78 30.67 -7.68 -1.87
CA GLN A 78 29.81 -7.73 -0.66
C GLN A 78 30.57 -7.76 0.67
N GLN A 79 31.69 -8.49 0.74
CA GLN A 79 32.48 -8.65 1.97
C GLN A 79 33.64 -7.65 2.12
N VAL A 80 34.13 -7.06 1.02
CA VAL A 80 35.42 -6.33 0.98
C VAL A 80 35.24 -4.84 0.77
N ASN A 81 34.46 -4.44 -0.25
CA ASN A 81 34.33 -3.05 -0.65
C ASN A 81 32.95 -2.78 -1.27
N VAL A 82 31.95 -2.51 -0.42
CA VAL A 82 30.57 -2.27 -0.85
C VAL A 82 30.40 -0.92 -1.55
N SER A 83 31.19 0.10 -1.20
CA SER A 83 31.11 1.41 -1.88
C SER A 83 31.59 1.37 -3.33
N SER A 84 32.49 0.44 -3.69
CA SER A 84 32.86 0.18 -5.10
C SER A 84 31.65 -0.28 -5.95
N LEU A 85 30.74 -1.06 -5.37
CA LEU A 85 29.48 -1.44 -6.03
C LEU A 85 28.52 -0.23 -6.14
N GLU A 86 28.48 0.62 -5.12
CA GLU A 86 27.67 1.84 -5.11
C GLU A 86 28.08 2.83 -6.20
N GLU A 87 29.37 3.14 -6.35
CA GLU A 87 29.85 4.08 -7.38
C GLU A 87 29.63 3.55 -8.80
N VAL A 88 29.86 2.26 -9.02
CA VAL A 88 29.52 1.56 -10.28
C VAL A 88 28.03 1.70 -10.61
N ILE A 89 27.15 1.54 -9.61
CA ILE A 89 25.70 1.64 -9.78
C ILE A 89 25.24 3.09 -10.00
N LYS A 90 25.85 4.07 -9.31
CA LYS A 90 25.64 5.50 -9.57
C LYS A 90 25.99 5.85 -11.02
N HIS A 91 27.13 5.39 -11.52
CA HIS A 91 27.57 5.60 -12.90
C HIS A 91 26.64 4.92 -13.92
N PHE A 92 26.25 3.66 -13.68
CA PHE A 92 25.31 2.94 -14.56
C PHE A 92 23.98 3.68 -14.72
N MET A 93 23.41 4.18 -13.62
CA MET A 93 22.20 5.01 -13.66
C MET A 93 22.44 6.34 -14.37
N HIS A 94 23.52 7.05 -14.05
CA HIS A 94 23.82 8.36 -14.63
C HIS A 94 23.96 8.29 -16.16
N LEU A 95 24.77 7.35 -16.67
CA LEU A 95 24.98 7.16 -18.11
C LEU A 95 23.70 6.67 -18.82
N SER A 96 22.89 5.84 -18.15
CA SER A 96 21.58 5.42 -18.70
C SER A 96 20.58 6.57 -18.80
N THR A 97 20.58 7.49 -17.82
CA THR A 97 19.75 8.71 -17.86
C THR A 97 20.25 9.66 -18.93
N GLU A 98 21.56 9.93 -18.98
CA GLU A 98 22.17 10.83 -19.96
C GLU A 98 21.90 10.37 -21.40
N ARG A 99 22.06 9.07 -21.71
CA ARG A 99 21.72 8.54 -23.05
C ARG A 99 20.24 8.66 -23.40
N ALA A 100 19.34 8.55 -22.42
CA ALA A 100 17.90 8.73 -22.64
C ALA A 100 17.53 10.21 -22.88
N GLU A 101 18.19 11.14 -22.17
CA GLU A 101 18.01 12.58 -22.34
C GLU A 101 18.63 13.07 -23.65
N GLN A 102 19.82 12.58 -24.03
CA GLN A 102 20.43 12.81 -25.35
C GLN A 102 19.51 12.35 -26.48
N ALA A 103 18.94 11.15 -26.39
CA ALA A 103 18.04 10.63 -27.41
C ALA A 103 16.73 11.42 -27.52
N ARG A 104 16.20 11.91 -26.39
CA ARG A 104 15.05 12.81 -26.35
C ARG A 104 15.37 14.15 -27.00
N ALA A 105 16.50 14.78 -26.64
CA ALA A 105 16.94 16.04 -27.23
C ALA A 105 17.16 15.91 -28.74
N GLN A 106 17.70 14.79 -29.22
CA GLN A 106 17.84 14.49 -30.65
C GLN A 106 16.52 14.28 -31.39
N ALA A 107 15.48 13.76 -30.72
CA ALA A 107 14.14 13.65 -31.29
C ALA A 107 13.45 15.03 -31.37
N GLN A 108 13.54 15.82 -30.29
CA GLN A 108 13.00 17.18 -30.25
C GLN A 108 13.68 18.11 -31.25
N ALA A 109 15.01 18.10 -31.35
CA ALA A 109 15.73 18.93 -32.33
C ALA A 109 15.46 18.53 -33.79
N LEU A 110 15.10 17.27 -34.06
CA LEU A 110 14.64 16.84 -35.39
C LEU A 110 13.21 17.31 -35.67
N GLU A 111 12.32 17.25 -34.67
CA GLU A 111 10.96 17.77 -34.78
C GLU A 111 10.98 19.28 -35.01
N GLU A 112 11.76 20.04 -34.24
CA GLU A 112 11.96 21.50 -34.39
C GLU A 112 12.56 21.87 -35.76
N ALA A 113 13.37 21.00 -36.36
CA ALA A 113 13.88 21.20 -37.72
C ALA A 113 12.81 20.94 -38.80
N LEU A 114 11.97 19.91 -38.61
CA LEU A 114 10.90 19.55 -39.56
C LEU A 114 9.72 20.54 -39.52
N ASP A 115 9.37 21.05 -38.33
CA ASP A 115 8.29 22.03 -38.11
C ASP A 115 8.58 23.41 -38.74
N VAL A 116 9.83 23.65 -39.15
CA VAL A 116 10.29 24.87 -39.82
C VAL A 116 10.33 24.75 -41.35
N GLU A 117 10.35 23.53 -41.92
CA GLU A 117 10.59 23.33 -43.35
C GLU A 117 9.35 23.15 -44.24
N ASP A 118 8.20 22.63 -43.76
CA ASP A 118 7.05 22.36 -44.65
C ASP A 118 5.64 22.41 -44.01
N LEU A 119 4.84 23.42 -44.38
CA LEU A 119 3.41 23.57 -44.03
C LEU A 119 2.45 22.74 -44.92
N GLU A 120 2.97 22.01 -45.91
CA GLU A 120 2.20 21.10 -46.77
C GLU A 120 2.39 19.62 -46.39
N ALA A 121 3.46 19.27 -45.66
CA ALA A 121 3.75 17.91 -45.20
C ALA A 121 2.61 17.28 -44.37
N ASP A 122 1.89 18.10 -43.59
CA ASP A 122 0.72 17.71 -42.76
C ASP A 122 -0.46 17.15 -43.59
N LYS A 123 -0.39 17.18 -44.92
CA LYS A 123 -1.42 16.72 -45.86
C LYS A 123 -1.05 15.42 -46.60
N ARG A 124 0.01 14.71 -46.17
CA ARG A 124 0.37 13.41 -46.77
C ARG A 124 -0.78 12.40 -46.66
N PRO A 125 -1.20 11.74 -47.76
CA PRO A 125 -2.30 10.77 -47.73
C PRO A 125 -2.07 9.63 -46.73
N GLU A 126 -0.83 9.19 -46.55
CA GLU A 126 -0.44 8.14 -45.62
C GLU A 126 -0.67 8.57 -44.16
N ASP A 127 -0.29 9.81 -43.81
CA ASP A 127 -0.47 10.35 -42.46
C ASP A 127 -1.93 10.64 -42.14
N LEU A 128 -2.69 11.12 -43.13
CA LEU A 128 -4.14 11.26 -43.03
C LEU A 128 -4.81 9.89 -42.80
N MET A 129 -4.48 8.87 -43.61
CA MET A 129 -4.98 7.50 -43.43
C MET A 129 -4.61 6.92 -42.06
N LEU A 130 -3.38 7.14 -41.59
CA LEU A 130 -2.95 6.68 -40.27
C LEU A 130 -3.68 7.42 -39.15
N SER A 131 -4.03 8.71 -39.30
CA SER A 131 -4.80 9.46 -38.29
C SER A 131 -6.25 8.95 -38.13
N TYR A 132 -6.86 8.39 -39.19
CA TYR A 132 -8.16 7.71 -39.10
C TYR A 132 -8.09 6.33 -38.39
N VAL A 133 -6.91 5.71 -38.31
CA VAL A 133 -6.72 4.38 -37.68
C VAL A 133 -6.12 4.50 -36.26
N SER A 134 -5.30 5.51 -36.00
CA SER A 134 -4.65 5.77 -34.72
C SER A 134 -4.57 7.28 -34.46
N GLY A 135 -4.94 7.71 -33.25
CA GLY A 135 -4.76 9.10 -32.80
C GLY A 135 -3.30 9.51 -32.56
N GLU A 136 -2.32 8.64 -32.83
CA GLU A 136 -0.88 8.92 -32.70
C GLU A 136 -0.38 9.84 -33.83
N LYS A 137 0.09 11.04 -33.46
CA LYS A 137 0.68 12.03 -34.36
C LYS A 137 2.08 11.62 -34.81
N GLY A 138 2.65 12.32 -35.80
CA GLY A 138 4.03 12.10 -36.27
C GLY A 138 5.06 12.11 -35.12
N LYS A 139 4.94 13.08 -34.20
CA LYS A 139 5.71 13.16 -32.94
C LYS A 139 5.65 11.88 -32.10
N ASP A 140 4.44 11.36 -31.86
CA ASP A 140 4.26 10.16 -31.03
C ASP A 140 4.95 8.94 -31.68
N ARG A 141 5.00 8.89 -33.01
CA ARG A 141 5.67 7.82 -33.77
C ARG A 141 7.20 7.96 -33.73
N SER A 142 7.75 9.17 -33.87
CA SER A 142 9.20 9.40 -33.77
C SER A 142 9.74 9.16 -32.35
N ASP A 143 9.00 9.58 -31.31
CA ASP A 143 9.29 9.25 -29.91
C ASP A 143 9.14 7.74 -29.64
N ARG A 144 8.22 7.05 -30.32
CA ARG A 144 8.02 5.59 -30.21
C ARG A 144 9.14 4.78 -30.89
N GLU A 145 9.73 5.30 -31.97
CA GLU A 145 10.90 4.73 -32.63
C GLU A 145 12.21 5.02 -31.86
N ARG A 146 12.51 6.29 -31.58
CA ARG A 146 13.86 6.72 -31.18
C ARG A 146 14.05 6.79 -29.66
N VAL A 147 13.10 7.40 -28.95
CA VAL A 147 13.22 7.71 -27.53
C VAL A 147 12.74 6.54 -26.66
N THR A 148 11.63 5.91 -27.03
CA THR A 148 11.00 4.81 -26.29
C THR A 148 11.93 3.60 -26.06
N PRO A 149 12.81 3.17 -26.99
CA PRO A 149 13.80 2.14 -26.69
C PRO A 149 14.80 2.53 -25.59
N TRP A 150 15.19 3.80 -25.50
CA TRP A 150 16.04 4.29 -24.42
C TRP A 150 15.27 4.41 -23.10
N PHE A 151 14.01 4.87 -23.10
CA PHE A 151 13.17 4.86 -21.90
C PHE A 151 12.89 3.45 -21.37
N LYS A 152 12.67 2.47 -22.26
CA LYS A 152 12.59 1.05 -21.89
C LYS A 152 13.90 0.54 -21.27
N PHE A 153 15.05 0.90 -21.84
CA PHE A 153 16.36 0.55 -21.30
C PHE A 153 16.59 1.17 -19.91
N LEU A 154 16.35 2.47 -19.75
CA LEU A 154 16.47 3.19 -18.47
C LEU A 154 15.53 2.65 -17.38
N TRP A 155 14.29 2.31 -17.74
CA TRP A 155 13.36 1.63 -16.84
C TRP A 155 13.90 0.27 -16.35
N GLU A 156 14.34 -0.61 -17.26
CA GLU A 156 14.88 -1.91 -16.86
C GLU A 156 16.26 -1.77 -16.17
N THR A 157 17.01 -0.68 -16.38
CA THR A 157 18.17 -0.29 -15.55
C THR A 157 17.73 0.00 -14.10
N TYR A 158 16.77 0.89 -13.86
CA TYR A 158 16.26 1.18 -12.51
C TYR A 158 15.76 -0.08 -11.81
N ARG A 159 14.96 -0.89 -12.52
CA ARG A 159 14.49 -2.19 -12.02
C ARG A 159 15.65 -3.12 -11.66
N THR A 160 16.63 -3.27 -12.55
CA THR A 160 17.80 -4.14 -12.35
C THR A 160 18.59 -3.70 -11.12
N VAL A 161 18.82 -2.39 -10.95
CA VAL A 161 19.47 -1.84 -9.76
C VAL A 161 18.66 -2.14 -8.49
N LEU A 162 17.34 -1.95 -8.48
CA LEU A 162 16.49 -2.30 -7.32
C LEU A 162 16.51 -3.80 -7.01
N GLU A 163 16.53 -4.68 -8.02
CA GLU A 163 16.68 -6.13 -7.85
C GLU A 163 18.06 -6.51 -7.27
N ILE A 164 19.13 -5.77 -7.61
CA ILE A 164 20.50 -5.98 -7.11
C ILE A 164 20.70 -5.42 -5.70
N LEU A 165 20.13 -4.27 -5.37
CA LEU A 165 20.35 -3.56 -4.09
C LEU A 165 19.49 -4.09 -2.93
N ARG A 166 18.41 -4.82 -3.21
CA ARG A 166 17.48 -5.33 -2.18
C ARG A 166 18.15 -6.18 -1.10
N ASN A 167 17.56 -6.15 0.10
CA ASN A 167 17.96 -6.92 1.28
C ASN A 167 19.47 -6.78 1.62
N ASN A 168 19.98 -5.55 1.58
CA ASN A 168 21.33 -5.22 2.05
C ASN A 168 21.30 -3.89 2.83
N SER A 169 21.53 -3.95 4.14
CA SER A 169 21.47 -2.78 5.05
C SER A 169 22.46 -1.68 4.66
N LYS A 170 23.64 -2.04 4.14
CA LYS A 170 24.67 -1.08 3.69
C LYS A 170 24.30 -0.32 2.41
N LEU A 171 23.20 -0.69 1.74
CA LEU A 171 22.80 -0.13 0.45
C LEU A 171 21.38 0.46 0.47
N GLU A 172 20.73 0.57 1.64
CA GLU A 172 19.36 1.10 1.77
C GLU A 172 19.21 2.53 1.22
N ALA A 173 20.18 3.41 1.49
CA ALA A 173 20.15 4.79 1.00
C ALA A 173 20.22 4.84 -0.54
N LEU A 174 21.05 4.00 -1.17
CA LEU A 174 21.16 3.91 -2.62
C LEU A 174 19.91 3.26 -3.24
N TYR A 175 19.29 2.29 -2.55
CA TYR A 175 18.01 1.70 -2.95
C TYR A 175 16.89 2.74 -2.94
N ALA A 176 16.76 3.51 -1.86
CA ALA A 176 15.77 4.58 -1.74
C ALA A 176 15.98 5.68 -2.80
N MET A 177 17.23 6.14 -2.99
CA MET A 177 17.58 7.09 -4.06
C MET A 177 17.22 6.54 -5.45
N THR A 178 17.45 5.25 -5.71
CA THR A 178 17.07 4.60 -6.97
C THR A 178 15.55 4.58 -7.15
N ALA A 179 14.79 4.23 -6.11
CA ALA A 179 13.33 4.23 -6.14
C ALA A 179 12.77 5.64 -6.39
N HIS A 180 13.31 6.67 -5.71
CA HIS A 180 12.91 8.07 -5.91
C HIS A 180 13.19 8.53 -7.34
N ARG A 181 14.38 8.25 -7.89
CA ARG A 181 14.71 8.55 -9.31
C ARG A 181 13.78 7.83 -10.28
N ALA A 182 13.45 6.56 -10.01
CA ALA A 182 12.53 5.78 -10.84
C ALA A 182 11.08 6.30 -10.77
N PHE A 183 10.61 6.77 -9.61
CA PHE A 183 9.31 7.46 -9.49
C PHE A 183 9.30 8.77 -10.28
N GLN A 184 10.33 9.61 -10.12
CA GLN A 184 10.41 10.90 -10.83
C GLN A 184 10.56 10.72 -12.35
N PHE A 185 11.29 9.70 -12.82
CA PHE A 185 11.27 9.27 -14.23
C PHE A 185 9.85 8.90 -14.69
N CYS A 186 9.13 8.09 -13.92
CA CYS A 186 7.75 7.71 -14.28
C CYS A 186 6.80 8.92 -14.30
N LYS A 187 7.01 9.91 -13.42
CA LYS A 187 6.29 11.19 -13.39
C LYS A 187 6.57 12.03 -14.64
N GLN A 188 7.85 12.36 -14.86
CA GLN A 188 8.33 13.24 -15.93
C GLN A 188 7.92 12.76 -17.33
N TYR A 189 7.89 11.44 -17.53
CA TYR A 189 7.56 10.79 -18.81
C TYR A 189 6.18 10.10 -18.82
N LYS A 190 5.32 10.41 -17.84
CA LYS A 190 3.94 9.87 -17.67
C LYS A 190 3.83 8.34 -17.84
N ARG A 191 4.86 7.59 -17.43
CA ARG A 191 4.97 6.12 -17.58
C ARG A 191 4.14 5.37 -16.53
N THR A 192 2.81 5.50 -16.59
CA THR A 192 1.91 4.94 -15.56
C THR A 192 1.95 3.40 -15.48
N THR A 193 2.33 2.72 -16.56
CA THR A 193 2.51 1.25 -16.60
C THR A 193 3.73 0.80 -15.79
N GLU A 194 4.85 1.48 -15.95
CA GLU A 194 6.09 1.27 -15.20
C GLU A 194 5.90 1.68 -13.73
N PHE A 195 5.20 2.78 -13.45
CA PHE A 195 4.91 3.22 -12.09
C PHE A 195 4.17 2.15 -11.27
N ARG A 196 3.09 1.57 -11.80
CA ARG A 196 2.35 0.48 -11.12
C ARG A 196 3.26 -0.74 -10.87
N ARG A 197 4.09 -1.12 -11.86
CA ARG A 197 5.07 -2.21 -11.71
C ARG A 197 6.13 -1.91 -10.64
N LEU A 198 6.60 -0.66 -10.55
CA LEU A 198 7.57 -0.21 -9.55
C LEU A 198 7.02 -0.31 -8.14
N CYS A 199 5.79 0.16 -7.91
CA CYS A 199 5.12 0.02 -6.62
C CYS A 199 5.01 -1.45 -6.20
N GLU A 200 4.62 -2.33 -7.14
CA GLU A 200 4.53 -3.77 -6.89
C GLU A 200 5.89 -4.43 -6.62
N ILE A 201 6.97 -4.00 -7.30
CA ILE A 201 8.33 -4.45 -7.00
C ILE A 201 8.73 -4.07 -5.56
N ILE A 202 8.47 -2.83 -5.13
CA ILE A 202 8.84 -2.35 -3.80
C ILE A 202 7.93 -2.98 -2.71
N ARG A 203 6.67 -3.35 -3.03
CA ARG A 203 5.84 -4.22 -2.16
C ARG A 203 6.46 -5.60 -2.02
N ASN A 204 6.78 -6.26 -3.13
CA ASN A 204 7.39 -7.59 -3.13
C ASN A 204 8.74 -7.61 -2.41
N HIS A 205 9.55 -6.56 -2.51
CA HIS A 205 10.80 -6.45 -1.75
C HIS A 205 10.55 -6.34 -0.24
N LEU A 206 9.59 -5.53 0.22
CA LEU A 206 9.21 -5.45 1.63
C LEU A 206 8.61 -6.77 2.16
N ALA A 207 7.77 -7.44 1.36
CA ALA A 207 7.22 -8.76 1.71
C ALA A 207 8.31 -9.83 1.85
N ASN A 208 9.30 -9.85 0.94
CA ASN A 208 10.46 -10.73 1.04
C ASN A 208 11.34 -10.40 2.25
N LEU A 209 11.55 -9.12 2.56
CA LEU A 209 12.27 -8.66 3.76
C LEU A 209 11.59 -9.15 5.06
N ASN A 210 10.26 -9.22 5.08
CA ASN A 210 9.49 -9.74 6.22
C ASN A 210 9.54 -11.27 6.34
N LYS A 211 9.56 -11.97 5.20
CA LYS A 211 9.55 -13.44 5.11
C LYS A 211 10.89 -14.07 5.48
N TYR A 212 12.01 -13.48 5.04
CA TYR A 212 13.34 -14.03 5.25
C TYR A 212 14.08 -13.25 6.34
N ARG A 213 13.78 -13.54 7.61
CA ARG A 213 14.27 -12.76 8.76
C ARG A 213 15.75 -12.98 9.08
N ASP A 214 16.27 -14.16 8.79
CA ASP A 214 17.58 -14.64 9.26
C ASP A 214 18.75 -14.29 8.32
N GLN A 215 18.54 -13.34 7.39
CA GLN A 215 19.56 -12.91 6.43
C GLN A 215 20.60 -12.00 7.11
N ARG A 216 21.89 -12.34 7.00
CA ARG A 216 23.00 -11.69 7.75
C ARG A 216 23.13 -10.18 7.53
N ASP A 217 22.91 -9.71 6.29
CA ASP A 217 23.03 -8.29 5.91
C ASP A 217 21.65 -7.60 5.79
N ARG A 218 20.64 -8.07 6.53
CA ARG A 218 19.24 -7.63 6.39
C ARG A 218 19.00 -6.22 6.98
N PRO A 219 18.30 -5.33 6.26
CA PRO A 219 17.71 -4.10 6.81
C PRO A 219 16.86 -4.33 8.07
N ASP A 220 17.15 -3.59 9.14
CA ASP A 220 16.34 -3.61 10.37
C ASP A 220 15.34 -2.45 10.39
N LEU A 221 14.06 -2.77 10.21
CA LEU A 221 12.96 -1.79 10.29
C LEU A 221 12.72 -1.26 11.72
N SER A 222 13.39 -1.83 12.73
CA SER A 222 13.37 -1.29 14.10
C SER A 222 14.26 -0.05 14.23
N ALA A 223 15.37 0.01 13.47
CA ALA A 223 16.30 1.13 13.45
C ALA A 223 15.66 2.39 12.82
N PRO A 224 15.89 3.60 13.38
CA PRO A 224 15.21 4.81 12.95
C PRO A 224 15.60 5.27 11.55
N GLU A 225 16.86 5.06 11.14
CA GLU A 225 17.40 5.48 9.84
C GLU A 225 16.84 4.62 8.71
N SER A 226 16.95 3.29 8.82
CA SER A 226 16.32 2.33 7.91
C SER A 226 14.80 2.57 7.81
N LEU A 227 14.10 2.69 8.94
CA LEU A 227 12.66 2.98 8.93
C LEU A 227 12.34 4.30 8.22
N GLN A 228 13.13 5.35 8.43
CA GLN A 228 12.94 6.63 7.74
C GLN A 228 13.05 6.48 6.22
N LEU A 229 14.06 5.76 5.71
CA LEU A 229 14.24 5.53 4.28
C LEU A 229 13.05 4.78 3.65
N TYR A 230 12.56 3.72 4.30
CA TYR A 230 11.40 2.97 3.82
C TYR A 230 10.11 3.81 3.85
N VAL A 231 9.89 4.59 4.92
CA VAL A 231 8.73 5.46 5.06
C VAL A 231 8.77 6.59 4.03
N GLU A 232 9.90 7.29 3.86
CA GLU A 232 10.06 8.35 2.85
C GLU A 232 9.86 7.82 1.42
N THR A 233 10.36 6.61 1.12
CA THR A 233 10.08 5.94 -0.16
C THR A 233 8.58 5.73 -0.41
N ARG A 234 7.81 5.35 0.62
CA ARG A 234 6.34 5.20 0.50
C ARG A 234 5.61 6.53 0.42
N PHE A 235 6.09 7.58 1.08
CA PHE A 235 5.52 8.92 0.94
C PHE A 235 5.79 9.53 -0.44
N GLU A 236 6.96 9.27 -1.04
CA GLU A 236 7.23 9.68 -2.42
C GLU A 236 6.41 8.88 -3.44
N GLN A 237 6.24 7.57 -3.22
CA GLN A 237 5.30 6.71 -3.96
C GLN A 237 3.87 7.30 -3.93
N LEU A 238 3.37 7.67 -2.74
CA LEU A 238 2.04 8.27 -2.58
C LEU A 238 1.90 9.61 -3.33
N LYS A 239 2.88 10.53 -3.20
CA LYS A 239 2.86 11.81 -3.93
C LYS A 239 2.77 11.57 -5.43
N VAL A 240 3.70 10.82 -6.00
CA VAL A 240 3.78 10.61 -7.46
C VAL A 240 2.56 9.82 -7.98
N ALA A 241 1.97 8.93 -7.18
CA ALA A 241 0.72 8.27 -7.52
C ALA A 241 -0.45 9.28 -7.67
N THR A 242 -0.55 10.27 -6.79
CA THR A 242 -1.57 11.35 -6.92
C THR A 242 -1.26 12.32 -8.05
N GLU A 243 0.01 12.66 -8.30
CA GLU A 243 0.42 13.55 -9.40
C GLU A 243 0.30 12.90 -10.79
N LEU A 244 0.23 11.57 -10.86
CA LEU A 244 -0.11 10.79 -12.06
C LEU A 244 -1.61 10.41 -12.12
N GLU A 245 -2.44 10.93 -11.21
CA GLU A 245 -3.88 10.66 -11.11
C GLU A 245 -4.23 9.16 -10.98
N LEU A 246 -3.31 8.37 -10.43
CA LEU A 246 -3.45 6.92 -10.25
C LEU A 246 -4.14 6.62 -8.91
N TRP A 247 -5.36 7.12 -8.73
CA TRP A 247 -6.08 7.15 -7.44
C TRP A 247 -6.18 5.80 -6.72
N GLN A 248 -6.36 4.69 -7.45
CA GLN A 248 -6.32 3.33 -6.89
C GLN A 248 -4.94 2.98 -6.32
N GLU A 249 -3.86 3.33 -7.02
CA GLU A 249 -2.48 3.05 -6.61
C GLU A 249 -2.02 4.01 -5.51
N ALA A 250 -2.54 5.25 -5.50
CA ALA A 250 -2.37 6.19 -4.40
C ALA A 250 -3.03 5.67 -3.11
N PHE A 251 -4.25 5.13 -3.20
CA PHE A 251 -4.91 4.48 -2.07
C PHE A 251 -4.12 3.25 -1.58
N ARG A 252 -3.68 2.36 -2.47
CA ARG A 252 -2.77 1.24 -2.10
C ARG A 252 -1.46 1.72 -1.46
N SER A 253 -0.95 2.89 -1.85
CA SER A 253 0.26 3.49 -1.25
C SER A 253 0.02 3.98 0.19
N ILE A 254 -1.19 4.44 0.52
CA ILE A 254 -1.62 4.71 1.90
C ILE A 254 -1.67 3.42 2.72
N GLU A 255 -2.18 2.33 2.15
CA GLU A 255 -2.21 1.02 2.81
C GLU A 255 -0.80 0.45 3.02
N ASP A 256 0.13 0.67 2.08
CA ASP A 256 1.56 0.35 2.26
C ASP A 256 2.18 1.13 3.42
N ILE A 257 1.82 2.41 3.60
CA ILE A 257 2.29 3.25 4.72
C ILE A 257 1.72 2.74 6.04
N HIS A 258 0.39 2.59 6.14
CA HIS A 258 -0.27 2.13 7.36
C HIS A 258 0.20 0.72 7.76
N GLY A 259 0.31 -0.20 6.79
CA GLY A 259 0.83 -1.56 7.01
C GLY A 259 2.28 -1.57 7.50
N LEU A 260 3.17 -0.76 6.90
CA LEU A 260 4.56 -0.60 7.36
C LEU A 260 4.61 -0.08 8.81
N MET A 261 3.78 0.89 9.16
CA MET A 261 3.76 1.44 10.52
C MET A 261 3.13 0.49 11.54
N CYS A 262 2.14 -0.31 11.15
CA CYS A 262 1.60 -1.40 11.96
C CYS A 262 2.65 -2.47 12.26
N MET A 263 3.50 -2.84 11.29
CA MET A 263 4.59 -3.81 11.49
C MET A 263 5.59 -3.36 12.57
N VAL A 264 5.95 -2.08 12.59
CA VAL A 264 6.98 -1.54 13.52
C VAL A 264 6.40 -0.91 14.78
N LYS A 265 5.06 -0.78 14.88
CA LYS A 265 4.32 -0.15 15.98
C LYS A 265 4.82 1.25 16.37
N LYS A 266 5.13 2.07 15.37
CA LYS A 266 5.58 3.47 15.52
C LYS A 266 4.72 4.38 14.64
N THR A 267 4.58 5.65 15.00
CA THR A 267 3.95 6.67 14.14
C THR A 267 5.00 7.42 13.31
N PRO A 268 4.72 7.82 12.06
CA PRO A 268 5.59 8.71 11.28
C PRO A 268 5.78 10.08 11.94
N LYS A 269 6.81 10.82 11.50
CA LYS A 269 7.02 12.22 11.88
C LYS A 269 5.79 13.07 11.51
N SER A 270 5.40 14.02 12.36
CA SER A 270 4.16 14.81 12.17
C SER A 270 4.08 15.56 10.83
N SER A 271 5.23 15.96 10.26
CA SER A 271 5.31 16.55 8.92
C SER A 271 4.89 15.59 7.79
N LEU A 272 5.23 14.30 7.91
CA LEU A 272 4.78 13.26 6.99
C LEU A 272 3.31 12.90 7.24
N MET A 273 2.85 12.89 8.49
CA MET A 273 1.42 12.71 8.79
C MET A 273 0.54 13.83 8.23
N ALA A 274 1.05 15.06 8.10
CA ALA A 274 0.34 16.14 7.41
C ALA A 274 0.17 15.83 5.91
N VAL A 275 1.20 15.31 5.23
CA VAL A 275 1.12 14.83 3.84
C VAL A 275 0.12 13.67 3.72
N TYR A 276 0.14 12.72 4.67
CA TYR A 276 -0.75 11.56 4.68
C TYR A 276 -2.22 11.97 4.68
N TYR A 277 -2.63 12.83 5.62
CA TYR A 277 -4.02 13.28 5.68
C TYR A 277 -4.39 14.22 4.52
N ALA A 278 -3.46 15.05 4.03
CA ALA A 278 -3.70 15.90 2.86
C ALA A 278 -3.90 15.10 1.56
N LYS A 279 -3.23 13.94 1.41
CA LYS A 279 -3.49 13.04 0.28
C LYS A 279 -4.73 12.17 0.48
N LEU A 280 -5.11 11.85 1.72
CA LEU A 280 -6.40 11.21 2.02
C LEU A 280 -7.59 12.11 1.66
N THR A 281 -7.52 13.44 1.88
CA THR A 281 -8.63 14.34 1.51
C THR A 281 -8.83 14.38 -0.02
N GLU A 282 -7.76 14.46 -0.82
CA GLU A 282 -7.84 14.29 -2.29
C GLU A 282 -8.54 12.98 -2.69
N ILE A 283 -8.03 11.86 -2.18
CA ILE A 283 -8.46 10.51 -2.60
C ILE A 283 -9.92 10.23 -2.20
N PHE A 284 -10.35 10.68 -1.01
CA PHE A 284 -11.75 10.53 -0.59
C PHE A 284 -12.71 11.51 -1.26
N TRP A 285 -12.25 12.66 -1.74
CA TRP A 285 -13.06 13.54 -2.58
C TRP A 285 -13.36 12.90 -3.93
N ILE A 286 -12.32 12.40 -4.60
CA ILE A 286 -12.39 11.83 -5.95
C ILE A 286 -13.12 10.47 -5.98
N SER A 287 -13.09 9.72 -4.87
CA SER A 287 -13.90 8.50 -4.68
C SER A 287 -15.30 8.78 -4.07
N SER A 288 -15.77 10.03 -4.12
CA SER A 288 -17.07 10.51 -3.61
C SER A 288 -17.42 10.07 -2.19
N SER A 289 -16.40 9.77 -1.38
CA SER A 289 -16.51 9.20 -0.04
C SER A 289 -16.48 10.34 1.00
N HIS A 290 -17.44 11.27 0.88
CA HIS A 290 -17.43 12.57 1.56
C HIS A 290 -17.30 12.47 3.09
N LEU A 291 -17.85 11.43 3.73
CA LEU A 291 -17.69 11.15 5.16
C LEU A 291 -16.22 10.98 5.55
N TYR A 292 -15.46 10.19 4.80
CA TYR A 292 -14.05 9.93 5.05
C TYR A 292 -13.17 11.13 4.68
N HIS A 293 -13.55 11.87 3.63
CA HIS A 293 -12.95 13.16 3.29
C HIS A 293 -13.05 14.14 4.47
N ALA A 294 -14.23 14.25 5.10
CA ALA A 294 -14.45 15.12 6.25
C ALA A 294 -13.66 14.69 7.51
N TYR A 295 -13.64 13.38 7.84
CA TYR A 295 -12.80 12.88 8.93
C TYR A 295 -11.29 13.04 8.64
N ALA A 296 -10.84 12.89 7.39
CA ALA A 296 -9.44 13.14 7.01
C ALA A 296 -9.05 14.62 7.18
N TRP A 297 -9.92 15.54 6.76
CA TRP A 297 -9.76 16.98 7.05
C TRP A 297 -9.68 17.26 8.54
N PHE A 298 -10.57 16.66 9.33
CA PHE A 298 -10.59 16.84 10.78
C PHE A 298 -9.31 16.32 11.46
N ARG A 299 -8.78 15.16 11.05
CA ARG A 299 -7.49 14.64 11.55
C ARG A 299 -6.32 15.53 11.12
N LEU A 300 -6.33 16.09 9.91
CA LEU A 300 -5.35 17.09 9.45
C LEU A 300 -5.42 18.38 10.30
N PHE A 301 -6.62 18.89 10.58
CA PHE A 301 -6.83 20.07 11.43
C PHE A 301 -6.28 19.87 12.85
N LEU A 302 -6.61 18.75 13.49
CA LEU A 302 -6.10 18.43 14.83
C LEU A 302 -4.56 18.38 14.84
N LEU A 303 -3.96 17.73 13.86
CA LEU A 303 -2.51 17.60 13.71
C LEU A 303 -1.83 18.97 13.50
N GLN A 304 -2.37 19.82 12.62
CA GLN A 304 -1.83 21.15 12.38
C GLN A 304 -1.97 22.04 13.63
N LYS A 305 -3.14 22.02 14.29
CA LYS A 305 -3.43 22.78 15.52
C LYS A 305 -2.55 22.37 16.71
N SER A 306 -2.07 21.12 16.78
CA SER A 306 -1.22 20.65 17.88
C SER A 306 0.30 20.74 17.61
N PHE A 307 0.74 20.61 16.36
CA PHE A 307 2.19 20.55 16.03
C PHE A 307 2.74 21.79 15.33
N ASN A 308 1.95 22.51 14.53
CA ASN A 308 2.45 23.60 13.70
C ASN A 308 2.43 24.94 14.45
N LYS A 309 3.48 25.21 15.23
CA LYS A 309 3.66 26.46 15.98
C LYS A 309 3.71 27.72 15.10
N ASN A 310 3.96 27.57 13.80
CA ASN A 310 4.06 28.66 12.83
C ASN A 310 2.82 28.76 11.93
N LEU A 311 1.72 28.08 12.28
CA LEU A 311 0.46 28.11 11.54
C LEU A 311 -0.18 29.50 11.60
N SER A 312 -0.34 30.16 10.45
CA SER A 312 -1.01 31.47 10.43
C SER A 312 -2.49 31.33 10.81
N GLN A 313 -3.06 32.37 11.44
CA GLN A 313 -4.47 32.37 11.82
C GLN A 313 -5.39 32.21 10.60
N LYS A 314 -4.98 32.74 9.42
CA LYS A 314 -5.70 32.58 8.15
C LYS A 314 -5.66 31.14 7.65
N ASP A 315 -4.51 30.47 7.71
CA ASP A 315 -4.38 29.06 7.33
C ASP A 315 -5.22 28.17 8.27
N LEU A 316 -5.18 28.43 9.58
CA LEU A 316 -6.02 27.74 10.56
C LEU A 316 -7.52 27.95 10.28
N GLN A 317 -7.93 29.17 9.92
CA GLN A 317 -9.32 29.49 9.53
C GLN A 317 -9.75 28.79 8.25
N LEU A 318 -8.88 28.74 7.23
CA LEU A 318 -9.15 28.06 5.96
C LEU A 318 -9.31 26.55 6.15
N ILE A 319 -8.43 25.92 6.93
CA ILE A 319 -8.52 24.50 7.27
C ILE A 319 -9.78 24.24 8.11
N ALA A 320 -10.05 25.01 9.17
CA ALA A 320 -11.24 24.84 10.01
C ALA A 320 -12.55 24.95 9.20
N SER A 321 -12.63 25.95 8.31
CA SER A 321 -13.79 26.15 7.43
C SER A 321 -13.94 24.98 6.45
N SER A 322 -12.84 24.43 5.94
CA SER A 322 -12.84 23.23 5.08
C SER A 322 -13.35 21.99 5.83
N VAL A 323 -12.95 21.79 7.09
CA VAL A 323 -13.44 20.69 7.92
C VAL A 323 -14.96 20.76 8.08
N LEU A 324 -15.49 21.95 8.40
CA LEU A 324 -16.92 22.10 8.65
C LEU A 324 -17.75 21.99 7.36
N LEU A 325 -17.30 22.58 6.25
CA LEU A 325 -17.95 22.42 4.94
C LEU A 325 -17.89 20.97 4.44
N ALA A 326 -16.77 20.26 4.64
CA ALA A 326 -16.66 18.85 4.32
C ALA A 326 -17.62 17.99 5.16
N ALA A 327 -17.75 18.26 6.47
CA ALA A 327 -18.66 17.54 7.36
C ALA A 327 -20.14 17.83 7.04
N LEU A 328 -20.48 19.07 6.67
CA LEU A 328 -21.80 19.43 6.14
C LEU A 328 -22.07 18.77 4.78
N SER A 329 -21.05 18.58 3.94
CA SER A 329 -21.19 17.96 2.60
C SER A 329 -21.53 16.47 2.65
N VAL A 330 -21.52 15.85 3.83
CA VAL A 330 -22.04 14.50 4.04
C VAL A 330 -23.56 14.53 4.04
N ASN A 331 -24.21 13.69 3.22
CA ASN A 331 -25.67 13.54 3.21
C ASN A 331 -26.20 13.25 4.64
N PRO A 332 -27.37 13.79 5.03
CA PRO A 332 -27.93 13.59 6.37
C PRO A 332 -28.59 12.21 6.58
N TYR A 333 -28.43 11.27 5.65
CA TYR A 333 -29.00 9.92 5.68
C TYR A 333 -28.05 8.88 5.06
N ASP A 334 -28.11 7.65 5.59
CA ASP A 334 -27.30 6.52 5.13
C ASP A 334 -27.96 5.76 3.97
N HIS A 335 -27.16 5.11 3.12
CA HIS A 335 -27.61 4.50 1.86
C HIS A 335 -27.97 3.00 1.99
N THR A 336 -28.16 2.53 3.21
CA THR A 336 -28.24 1.09 3.58
C THR A 336 -29.44 0.34 3.02
N ARG A 337 -30.52 1.03 2.62
CA ARG A 337 -31.85 0.44 2.35
C ARG A 337 -32.01 -0.31 1.02
N SER A 338 -30.95 -0.44 0.22
CA SER A 338 -30.96 -1.21 -1.05
C SER A 338 -29.83 -2.24 -1.17
N ALA A 339 -29.11 -2.50 -0.08
CA ALA A 339 -28.00 -3.44 -0.02
C ALA A 339 -28.49 -4.86 0.33
N SER A 340 -27.93 -5.90 -0.29
CA SER A 340 -28.13 -7.29 0.16
C SER A 340 -27.34 -7.58 1.44
N HIS A 341 -27.57 -8.73 2.09
CA HIS A 341 -26.80 -9.12 3.28
C HIS A 341 -25.28 -9.14 3.02
N LEU A 342 -24.87 -9.65 1.86
CA LEU A 342 -23.48 -9.69 1.44
C LEU A 342 -22.89 -8.29 1.23
N ASP A 343 -23.67 -7.37 0.66
CA ASP A 343 -23.26 -5.98 0.48
C ASP A 343 -23.07 -5.27 1.84
N ILE A 344 -23.95 -5.54 2.81
CA ILE A 344 -23.86 -5.01 4.17
C ILE A 344 -22.63 -5.54 4.92
N GLU A 345 -22.24 -6.80 4.69
CA GLU A 345 -21.00 -7.38 5.27
C GLU A 345 -19.74 -6.78 4.62
N ASN A 346 -19.72 -6.68 3.29
CA ASN A 346 -18.65 -6.01 2.55
C ASN A 346 -18.51 -4.53 2.94
N GLU A 347 -19.63 -3.83 3.15
CA GLU A 347 -19.65 -2.43 3.61
C GLU A 347 -19.11 -2.31 5.04
N LYS A 348 -19.45 -3.23 5.96
CA LYS A 348 -18.86 -3.25 7.32
C LYS A 348 -17.33 -3.44 7.30
N GLU A 349 -16.82 -4.38 6.49
CA GLU A 349 -15.37 -4.57 6.37
C GLU A 349 -14.69 -3.32 5.77
N ARG A 350 -15.25 -2.76 4.69
CA ARG A 350 -14.80 -1.50 4.10
C ARG A 350 -14.78 -0.39 5.15
N ASN A 351 -15.85 -0.20 5.90
CA ASN A 351 -15.99 0.89 6.86
C ASN A 351 -14.96 0.76 8.00
N LEU A 352 -14.72 -0.46 8.50
CA LEU A 352 -13.67 -0.75 9.48
C LEU A 352 -12.26 -0.49 8.92
N ARG A 353 -11.99 -0.89 7.67
CA ARG A 353 -10.72 -0.65 6.97
C ARG A 353 -10.44 0.85 6.83
N MET A 354 -11.42 1.62 6.37
CA MET A 354 -11.32 3.08 6.26
C MET A 354 -11.14 3.74 7.64
N ALA A 355 -11.89 3.32 8.66
CA ALA A 355 -11.74 3.84 10.02
C ALA A 355 -10.34 3.60 10.62
N ASN A 356 -9.72 2.45 10.34
CA ASN A 356 -8.35 2.19 10.77
C ASN A 356 -7.31 3.06 10.03
N LEU A 357 -7.48 3.30 8.72
CA LEU A 357 -6.61 4.17 7.94
C LEU A 357 -6.71 5.66 8.37
N ILE A 358 -7.92 6.14 8.68
CA ILE A 358 -8.18 7.54 9.05
C ILE A 358 -7.88 7.82 10.52
N GLY A 359 -8.17 6.87 11.42
CA GLY A 359 -7.73 6.94 12.82
C GLY A 359 -6.22 6.72 12.99
N PHE A 360 -5.53 6.25 11.94
CA PHE A 360 -4.17 5.73 11.98
C PHE A 360 -3.97 4.68 13.09
N ASN A 361 -4.99 3.83 13.26
CA ASN A 361 -5.04 2.83 14.33
C ASN A 361 -4.01 1.74 14.06
N LEU A 362 -2.93 1.70 14.84
CA LEU A 362 -1.87 0.68 14.74
C LEU A 362 -2.22 -0.63 15.48
N GLU A 363 -3.29 -0.63 16.30
CA GLU A 363 -3.78 -1.84 16.97
C GLU A 363 -5.06 -2.39 16.32
N THR A 364 -4.96 -3.63 15.84
CA THR A 364 -6.05 -4.41 15.22
C THR A 364 -7.04 -4.99 16.24
N LYS A 365 -7.25 -4.32 17.38
CA LYS A 365 -8.35 -4.66 18.29
C LYS A 365 -9.68 -4.38 17.58
N LEU A 366 -10.54 -5.40 17.56
CA LEU A 366 -11.82 -5.44 16.84
C LEU A 366 -13.01 -5.05 17.72
N GLU A 367 -12.82 -5.03 19.04
CA GLU A 367 -13.87 -4.81 20.03
C GLU A 367 -14.29 -3.33 20.06
N GLY A 368 -15.58 -3.07 19.84
CA GLY A 368 -16.24 -1.81 20.20
C GLY A 368 -15.83 -0.53 19.46
N LYS A 369 -15.11 -0.61 18.33
CA LYS A 369 -14.76 0.59 17.54
C LYS A 369 -16.03 1.27 16.99
N GLU A 370 -16.18 2.56 17.28
CA GLU A 370 -17.30 3.38 16.81
C GLU A 370 -17.40 3.41 15.29
N VAL A 371 -18.63 3.32 14.76
CA VAL A 371 -18.90 3.52 13.34
C VAL A 371 -18.82 5.02 13.04
N LEU A 372 -17.84 5.39 12.22
CA LEU A 372 -17.71 6.76 11.70
C LEU A 372 -19.03 7.22 11.09
N SER A 373 -19.57 8.35 11.55
CA SER A 373 -20.92 8.81 11.20
C SER A 373 -21.01 10.34 11.24
N ARG A 374 -21.93 10.92 10.45
CA ARG A 374 -22.07 12.39 10.33
C ARG A 374 -22.39 13.05 11.68
N SER A 375 -23.26 12.44 12.49
CA SER A 375 -23.63 12.92 13.82
C SER A 375 -22.44 12.92 14.78
N SER A 376 -21.73 11.78 14.90
CA SER A 376 -20.49 11.65 15.67
C SER A 376 -19.47 12.72 15.26
N LEU A 377 -19.21 12.88 13.96
CA LEU A 377 -18.29 13.89 13.45
C LEU A 377 -18.66 15.31 13.88
N LEU A 378 -19.91 15.75 13.64
CA LEU A 378 -20.35 17.09 14.02
C LEU A 378 -20.25 17.32 15.53
N SER A 379 -20.61 16.33 16.36
CA SER A 379 -20.41 16.38 17.80
C SER A 379 -18.91 16.50 18.20
N GLU A 380 -18.01 15.77 17.52
CA GLU A 380 -16.56 15.90 17.75
C GLU A 380 -16.02 17.26 17.29
N LEU A 381 -16.54 17.86 16.20
CA LEU A 381 -16.17 19.22 15.77
C LEU A 381 -16.55 20.29 16.80
N VAL A 382 -17.73 20.16 17.42
CA VAL A 382 -18.15 21.03 18.53
C VAL A 382 -17.23 20.81 19.74
N ALA A 383 -17.05 19.55 20.16
CA ALA A 383 -16.29 19.20 21.37
C ALA A 383 -14.79 19.54 21.30
N LYS A 384 -14.16 19.53 20.12
CA LYS A 384 -12.76 19.95 19.92
C LYS A 384 -12.60 21.46 19.66
N GLY A 385 -13.69 22.23 19.70
CA GLY A 385 -13.67 23.67 19.46
C GLY A 385 -13.15 24.00 18.05
N VAL A 386 -13.76 23.39 17.03
CA VAL A 386 -13.50 23.76 15.62
C VAL A 386 -14.29 25.02 15.28
N LEU A 387 -15.54 25.15 15.74
CA LEU A 387 -16.43 26.30 15.50
C LEU A 387 -15.89 27.67 15.95
N SER A 388 -14.92 27.73 16.86
CA SER A 388 -14.23 28.97 17.25
C SER A 388 -13.05 29.34 16.35
N CYS A 389 -12.65 28.45 15.45
CA CYS A 389 -11.59 28.67 14.47
C CYS A 389 -12.13 28.90 13.04
N VAL A 390 -13.44 28.73 12.80
CA VAL A 390 -14.08 28.83 11.47
C VAL A 390 -14.36 30.30 11.10
N THR A 391 -14.48 30.59 9.79
CA THR A 391 -14.94 31.91 9.29
C THR A 391 -16.40 32.16 9.67
N GLN A 392 -16.79 33.42 9.89
CA GLN A 392 -18.14 33.73 10.39
C GLN A 392 -19.22 33.25 9.41
N GLU A 393 -19.03 33.41 8.10
CA GLU A 393 -19.94 32.94 7.05
C GLU A 393 -20.21 31.43 7.14
N VAL A 394 -19.18 30.61 7.37
CA VAL A 394 -19.32 29.15 7.44
C VAL A 394 -19.91 28.70 8.77
N LYS A 395 -19.72 29.50 9.84
CA LYS A 395 -20.40 29.30 11.13
C LYS A 395 -21.89 29.65 11.04
N ASP A 396 -22.24 30.76 10.39
CA ASP A 396 -23.63 31.16 10.13
C ASP A 396 -24.35 30.08 9.31
N LEU A 397 -23.70 29.54 8.27
CA LEU A 397 -24.21 28.44 7.46
C LEU A 397 -24.50 27.17 8.29
N TYR A 398 -23.63 26.82 9.25
CA TYR A 398 -23.84 25.68 10.14
C TYR A 398 -25.07 25.87 11.05
N HIS A 399 -25.28 27.06 11.61
CA HIS A 399 -26.47 27.35 12.40
C HIS A 399 -27.74 27.29 11.54
N LEU A 400 -27.73 27.91 10.35
CA LEU A 400 -28.85 27.90 9.41
C LEU A 400 -29.29 26.49 8.97
N LEU A 401 -28.35 25.55 8.81
CA LEU A 401 -28.64 24.21 8.25
C LEU A 401 -28.87 23.10 9.28
N GLU A 402 -28.38 23.24 10.51
CA GLU A 402 -28.47 22.19 11.54
C GLU A 402 -29.26 22.60 12.80
N HIS A 403 -29.54 23.90 13.01
CA HIS A 403 -30.23 24.40 14.22
C HIS A 403 -31.47 25.24 13.92
N ASP A 404 -31.44 26.10 12.90
CA ASP A 404 -32.54 27.03 12.60
C ASP A 404 -33.69 26.38 11.81
N PHE A 405 -34.93 26.78 12.13
CA PHE A 405 -36.14 26.33 11.46
C PHE A 405 -36.80 27.48 10.67
N PHE A 406 -36.56 27.53 9.36
CA PHE A 406 -37.07 28.57 8.47
C PHE A 406 -37.65 27.98 7.16
N PRO A 407 -38.82 27.30 7.20
CA PRO A 407 -39.34 26.53 6.06
C PRO A 407 -39.61 27.33 4.77
N LEU A 408 -39.64 28.66 4.83
CA LEU A 408 -39.81 29.55 3.66
C LEU A 408 -38.52 30.30 3.29
N ASP A 409 -37.74 30.75 4.29
CA ASP A 409 -36.59 31.65 4.07
C ASP A 409 -35.22 30.96 4.10
N LEU A 410 -35.14 29.65 4.38
CA LEU A 410 -33.85 28.96 4.54
C LEU A 410 -32.94 29.15 3.32
N ALA A 411 -33.48 28.94 2.11
CA ALA A 411 -32.71 29.05 0.88
C ALA A 411 -32.29 30.50 0.57
N SER A 412 -33.18 31.48 0.77
CA SER A 412 -32.88 32.90 0.53
C SER A 412 -31.87 33.47 1.53
N LYS A 413 -31.84 32.96 2.77
CA LYS A 413 -30.80 33.26 3.78
C LYS A 413 -29.46 32.60 3.44
N VAL A 414 -29.46 31.37 2.92
CA VAL A 414 -28.23 30.62 2.60
C VAL A 414 -27.53 31.12 1.33
N GLN A 415 -28.27 31.47 0.28
CA GLN A 415 -27.70 31.90 -1.01
C GLN A 415 -26.65 33.04 -0.92
N PRO A 416 -26.87 34.17 -0.20
CA PRO A 416 -25.85 35.20 -0.04
C PRO A 416 -24.62 34.75 0.77
N VAL A 417 -24.75 33.72 1.62
CA VAL A 417 -23.64 33.13 2.38
C VAL A 417 -22.78 32.26 1.46
N LEU A 418 -23.40 31.41 0.62
CA LEU A 418 -22.68 30.63 -0.39
C LEU A 418 -21.93 31.53 -1.40
N ASN A 419 -22.53 32.66 -1.79
CA ASN A 419 -21.92 33.69 -2.65
C ASN A 419 -20.75 34.46 -2.02
N LYS A 420 -20.52 34.32 -0.70
CA LYS A 420 -19.28 34.72 -0.03
C LYS A 420 -18.29 33.56 0.05
N ILE A 421 -18.75 32.37 0.44
CA ILE A 421 -17.91 31.16 0.59
C ILE A 421 -17.21 30.79 -0.72
N SER A 422 -17.88 30.91 -1.87
CA SER A 422 -17.30 30.66 -3.19
C SER A 422 -16.09 31.56 -3.54
N LYS A 423 -15.92 32.69 -2.84
CA LYS A 423 -14.80 33.63 -3.02
C LYS A 423 -13.63 33.36 -2.06
N PHE A 424 -13.79 32.44 -1.11
CA PHE A 424 -12.72 32.05 -0.19
C PHE A 424 -11.95 30.84 -0.72
N GLY A 425 -10.66 31.03 -0.93
CA GLY A 425 -9.72 29.96 -1.30
C GLY A 425 -8.28 30.47 -1.33
N GLY A 426 -7.32 29.54 -1.42
CA GLY A 426 -5.90 29.86 -1.56
C GLY A 426 -4.97 28.72 -1.17
N LYS A 427 -3.67 28.96 -1.39
CA LYS A 427 -2.58 28.05 -0.98
C LYS A 427 -2.23 28.33 0.48
N LEU A 428 -2.14 27.28 1.28
CA LEU A 428 -1.84 27.37 2.72
C LEU A 428 -0.37 27.74 2.93
N LEU A 429 -0.11 28.97 3.39
CA LEU A 429 1.24 29.54 3.45
C LEU A 429 2.11 28.84 4.50
N SER A 430 1.56 28.57 5.69
CA SER A 430 2.24 27.79 6.74
C SER A 430 2.19 26.27 6.54
N ALA A 431 1.63 25.77 5.43
CA ALA A 431 1.50 24.33 5.15
C ALA A 431 1.57 23.99 3.65
N PRO A 432 2.70 24.24 2.96
CA PRO A 432 2.85 24.04 1.50
C PRO A 432 2.80 22.56 1.05
N SER A 433 2.67 21.62 1.99
CA SER A 433 2.44 20.19 1.74
C SER A 433 0.95 19.82 1.61
N VAL A 434 0.04 20.76 1.85
CA VAL A 434 -1.41 20.61 1.65
C VAL A 434 -1.79 21.25 0.29
N PRO A 435 -2.71 20.67 -0.49
CA PRO A 435 -3.20 21.26 -1.73
C PRO A 435 -3.74 22.68 -1.58
N GLU A 436 -3.92 23.36 -2.71
CA GLU A 436 -4.70 24.59 -2.76
C GLU A 436 -6.15 24.30 -2.34
N VAL A 437 -6.64 25.04 -1.35
CA VAL A 437 -7.96 24.85 -0.78
C VAL A 437 -8.89 25.89 -1.37
N GLN A 438 -9.88 25.46 -2.15
CA GLN A 438 -10.91 26.32 -2.71
C GLN A 438 -12.27 25.92 -2.11
N LEU A 439 -12.92 26.79 -1.33
CA LEU A 439 -14.17 26.44 -0.65
C LEU A 439 -15.37 26.36 -1.61
N SER A 440 -15.21 26.90 -2.82
CA SER A 440 -16.11 26.73 -3.97
C SER A 440 -16.47 25.27 -4.26
N GLN A 441 -15.56 24.31 -4.05
CA GLN A 441 -15.81 22.90 -4.34
C GLN A 441 -16.96 22.29 -3.51
N TYR A 442 -17.26 22.87 -2.35
CA TYR A 442 -18.35 22.41 -1.49
C TYR A 442 -19.71 23.03 -1.83
N VAL A 443 -19.77 24.10 -2.63
CA VAL A 443 -21.01 24.87 -2.87
C VAL A 443 -22.14 23.98 -3.43
N PRO A 444 -21.94 23.13 -4.46
CA PRO A 444 -23.01 22.25 -4.96
C PRO A 444 -23.50 21.23 -3.92
N ALA A 445 -22.63 20.81 -3.00
CA ALA A 445 -23.01 19.93 -1.89
C ALA A 445 -23.81 20.69 -0.82
N MET A 446 -23.47 21.96 -0.55
CA MET A 446 -24.29 22.83 0.30
C MET A 446 -25.66 23.08 -0.31
N GLU A 447 -25.76 23.34 -1.62
CA GLU A 447 -27.04 23.54 -2.31
C GLU A 447 -27.91 22.28 -2.26
N LYS A 448 -27.34 21.07 -2.43
CA LYS A 448 -28.06 19.81 -2.19
C LYS A 448 -28.51 19.69 -0.72
N LEU A 449 -27.64 19.99 0.26
CA LEU A 449 -28.02 19.93 1.68
C LEU A 449 -29.11 20.94 2.03
N THR A 450 -29.04 22.19 1.55
CA THR A 450 -30.07 23.21 1.76
C THR A 450 -31.39 22.78 1.16
N THR A 451 -31.38 22.17 -0.03
CA THR A 451 -32.58 21.57 -0.66
C THR A 451 -33.16 20.45 0.20
N LEU A 452 -32.33 19.53 0.69
CA LEU A 452 -32.74 18.43 1.58
C LEU A 452 -33.33 18.94 2.91
N ARG A 453 -32.67 19.90 3.56
CA ARG A 453 -33.14 20.52 4.81
C ARG A 453 -34.43 21.31 4.60
N LEU A 454 -34.57 22.04 3.51
CA LEU A 454 -35.81 22.73 3.15
C LEU A 454 -36.96 21.72 2.97
N LEU A 455 -36.75 20.64 2.20
CA LEU A 455 -37.75 19.59 2.01
C LEU A 455 -38.17 18.95 3.35
N GLN A 456 -37.21 18.71 4.26
CA GLN A 456 -37.48 18.19 5.60
C GLN A 456 -38.29 19.17 6.49
N GLN A 457 -37.92 20.46 6.50
CA GLN A 457 -38.63 21.49 7.28
C GLN A 457 -40.04 21.76 6.72
N VAL A 458 -40.18 21.80 5.39
CA VAL A 458 -41.47 21.98 4.72
C VAL A 458 -42.37 20.77 4.94
N SER A 459 -41.86 19.54 4.89
CA SER A 459 -42.67 18.33 5.13
C SER A 459 -43.27 18.28 6.53
N GLN A 460 -42.64 18.92 7.52
CA GLN A 460 -43.16 19.00 8.89
C GLN A 460 -44.32 20.01 9.06
N VAL A 461 -44.48 20.96 8.14
CA VAL A 461 -45.47 22.06 8.24
C VAL A 461 -46.59 21.95 7.19
N TYR A 462 -46.31 21.44 6.00
CA TYR A 462 -47.23 21.39 4.87
C TYR A 462 -47.58 19.96 4.50
N GLN A 463 -48.89 19.66 4.38
CA GLN A 463 -49.36 18.37 3.85
C GLN A 463 -49.40 18.33 2.31
N ILE A 464 -49.76 19.45 1.67
CA ILE A 464 -49.84 19.59 0.21
C ILE A 464 -49.31 20.97 -0.18
N MET A 465 -48.50 21.04 -1.23
CA MET A 465 -47.94 22.28 -1.78
C MET A 465 -47.85 22.20 -3.32
N ARG A 466 -47.94 23.34 -4.02
CA ARG A 466 -47.75 23.37 -5.49
C ARG A 466 -46.28 23.23 -5.87
N ILE A 467 -46.00 22.55 -6.97
CA ILE A 467 -44.65 22.40 -7.55
C ILE A 467 -44.02 23.77 -7.83
N GLU A 468 -44.80 24.71 -8.38
CA GLU A 468 -44.37 26.10 -8.58
C GLU A 468 -43.90 26.80 -7.29
N SER A 469 -44.60 26.57 -6.18
CA SER A 469 -44.25 27.19 -4.89
C SER A 469 -42.91 26.66 -4.39
N LEU A 470 -42.71 25.34 -4.44
CA LEU A 470 -41.43 24.70 -4.09
C LEU A 470 -40.29 25.19 -4.98
N SER A 471 -40.53 25.30 -6.30
CA SER A 471 -39.52 25.79 -7.25
C SER A 471 -39.15 27.26 -7.05
N ARG A 472 -40.09 28.11 -6.59
CA ARG A 472 -39.80 29.52 -6.22
C ARG A 472 -39.02 29.62 -4.89
N MET A 473 -39.14 28.63 -4.01
CA MET A 473 -38.41 28.56 -2.73
C MET A 473 -36.97 28.02 -2.88
N ILE A 474 -36.63 27.39 -4.01
CA ILE A 474 -35.30 26.83 -4.27
C ILE A 474 -34.66 27.57 -5.45
N PRO A 475 -33.91 28.67 -5.22
CA PRO A 475 -33.31 29.47 -6.29
C PRO A 475 -32.04 28.83 -6.89
N PHE A 476 -31.61 27.66 -6.41
CA PHE A 476 -30.39 26.97 -6.82
C PHE A 476 -30.58 26.01 -8.00
N PHE A 477 -31.79 25.45 -8.15
CA PHE A 477 -32.02 24.27 -8.98
C PHE A 477 -33.39 24.30 -9.65
N ASP A 478 -33.43 23.91 -10.93
CA ASP A 478 -34.68 23.59 -11.62
C ASP A 478 -35.42 22.44 -10.93
N PHE A 479 -36.75 22.43 -11.02
CA PHE A 479 -37.57 21.43 -10.35
C PHE A 479 -37.19 19.98 -10.71
N ALA A 480 -36.70 19.69 -11.92
CA ALA A 480 -36.24 18.35 -12.29
C ALA A 480 -35.03 17.86 -11.46
N ILE A 481 -34.17 18.77 -11.01
CA ILE A 481 -33.05 18.45 -10.11
C ILE A 481 -33.57 18.29 -8.67
N VAL A 482 -34.49 19.16 -8.25
CA VAL A 482 -35.16 19.06 -6.93
C VAL A 482 -35.95 17.75 -6.80
N GLU A 483 -36.64 17.32 -7.85
CA GLU A 483 -37.37 16.05 -7.93
C GLU A 483 -36.39 14.86 -7.82
N LYS A 484 -35.28 14.89 -8.56
CA LYS A 484 -34.22 13.86 -8.44
C LYS A 484 -33.65 13.77 -7.01
N ILE A 485 -33.41 14.91 -6.35
CA ILE A 485 -32.98 14.96 -4.94
C ILE A 485 -34.08 14.45 -4.00
N SER A 486 -35.35 14.74 -4.30
CA SER A 486 -36.51 14.29 -3.51
C SER A 486 -36.70 12.78 -3.61
N VAL A 487 -36.57 12.19 -4.80
CA VAL A 487 -36.65 10.73 -5.01
C VAL A 487 -35.51 10.00 -4.29
N ASP A 488 -34.29 10.56 -4.32
CA ASP A 488 -33.13 10.06 -3.57
C ASP A 488 -33.37 10.11 -2.04
N ALA A 489 -33.99 11.19 -1.53
CA ALA A 489 -34.37 11.31 -0.12
C ALA A 489 -35.49 10.33 0.29
N VAL A 490 -36.53 10.17 -0.53
CA VAL A 490 -37.67 9.27 -0.28
C VAL A 490 -37.19 7.81 -0.26
N LYS A 491 -36.33 7.41 -1.21
CA LYS A 491 -35.74 6.06 -1.28
C LYS A 491 -35.04 5.66 0.02
N HIS A 492 -34.37 6.61 0.67
CA HIS A 492 -33.63 6.40 1.91
C HIS A 492 -34.42 6.81 3.17
N ASN A 493 -35.75 6.96 3.08
CA ASN A 493 -36.65 7.32 4.18
C ASN A 493 -36.36 8.66 4.89
N PHE A 494 -35.63 9.59 4.26
CA PHE A 494 -35.29 10.88 4.86
C PHE A 494 -36.46 11.88 4.87
N VAL A 495 -37.35 11.82 3.86
CA VAL A 495 -38.60 12.60 3.78
C VAL A 495 -39.69 11.71 3.18
N ALA A 496 -40.91 11.78 3.72
CA ALA A 496 -42.09 11.11 3.15
C ALA A 496 -42.80 12.04 2.15
N LEU A 497 -42.56 11.85 0.85
CA LEU A 497 -43.01 12.75 -0.22
C LEU A 497 -43.52 11.96 -1.44
N LYS A 498 -44.57 12.49 -2.08
CA LYS A 498 -45.17 12.01 -3.33
C LYS A 498 -45.37 13.19 -4.28
N VAL A 499 -45.13 13.02 -5.58
CA VAL A 499 -45.34 14.06 -6.61
C VAL A 499 -46.50 13.67 -7.51
N ASP A 500 -47.51 14.52 -7.61
CA ASP A 500 -48.64 14.40 -8.53
C ASP A 500 -48.46 15.42 -9.67
N HIS A 501 -47.82 14.97 -10.75
CA HIS A 501 -47.59 15.76 -11.95
C HIS A 501 -48.88 16.14 -12.69
N MET A 502 -49.97 15.36 -12.55
CA MET A 502 -51.25 15.70 -13.19
C MET A 502 -51.94 16.88 -12.52
N LYS A 503 -51.77 17.04 -11.20
CA LYS A 503 -52.30 18.18 -10.43
C LYS A 503 -51.28 19.29 -10.17
N GLY A 504 -50.01 19.08 -10.50
CA GLY A 504 -48.92 20.03 -10.24
C GLY A 504 -48.59 20.21 -8.76
N VAL A 505 -48.75 19.16 -7.94
CA VAL A 505 -48.58 19.24 -6.47
C VAL A 505 -47.61 18.22 -5.91
N VAL A 506 -46.97 18.60 -4.81
CA VAL A 506 -46.20 17.75 -3.90
C VAL A 506 -47.06 17.47 -2.68
N ILE A 507 -47.15 16.20 -2.27
CA ILE A 507 -47.91 15.72 -1.12
C ILE A 507 -46.92 15.10 -0.13
N PHE A 508 -46.93 15.57 1.12
CA PHE A 508 -46.10 15.06 2.20
C PHE A 508 -46.91 14.13 3.09
N ASP A 509 -46.37 12.94 3.39
CA ASP A 509 -47.12 11.83 3.99
C ASP A 509 -46.68 11.51 5.42
N ASN A 510 -46.90 12.46 6.33
CA ASN A 510 -46.61 12.29 7.76
C ASN A 510 -47.70 11.50 8.52
N MET A 511 -48.80 11.13 7.85
CA MET A 511 -50.02 10.61 8.50
C MET A 511 -50.29 9.12 8.24
N GLY A 512 -49.51 8.45 7.40
CA GLY A 512 -49.55 7.00 7.23
C GLY A 512 -49.08 6.23 8.48
N LEU A 513 -49.55 4.98 8.64
CA LEU A 513 -49.30 4.13 9.82
C LEU A 513 -47.82 3.90 10.19
N GLU A 514 -46.89 4.16 9.28
CA GLU A 514 -45.45 4.03 9.53
C GLU A 514 -44.81 5.28 10.16
N SER A 515 -45.54 6.40 10.31
CA SER A 515 -44.96 7.66 10.77
C SER A 515 -44.43 7.58 12.20
N GLU A 516 -43.35 8.31 12.47
CA GLU A 516 -42.73 8.39 13.80
C GLU A 516 -43.71 8.93 14.84
N ILE A 517 -44.62 9.81 14.42
CA ILE A 517 -45.72 10.36 15.25
C ILE A 517 -46.60 9.22 15.77
N LEU A 518 -47.08 8.33 14.89
CA LEU A 518 -47.94 7.20 15.26
C LEU A 518 -47.18 6.12 16.04
N ARG A 519 -45.88 5.91 15.77
CA ARG A 519 -45.04 4.99 16.56
C ARG A 519 -44.74 5.51 17.97
N GLY A 520 -44.46 6.80 18.11
CA GLY A 520 -44.16 7.46 19.40
C GLY A 520 -45.40 7.80 20.24
N HIS A 521 -46.61 7.72 19.69
CA HIS A 521 -47.81 8.17 20.39
C HIS A 521 -48.06 7.47 21.74
N LEU A 522 -47.72 6.19 21.87
CA LEU A 522 -47.88 5.45 23.14
C LEU A 522 -46.77 5.76 24.16
N THR A 523 -45.53 6.00 23.73
CA THR A 523 -44.44 6.41 24.63
C THR A 523 -44.67 7.82 25.12
N ASN A 524 -45.02 8.76 24.23
CA ASN A 524 -45.31 10.14 24.58
C ASN A 524 -46.53 10.23 25.53
N LEU A 525 -47.56 9.40 25.31
CA LEU A 525 -48.70 9.30 26.23
C LEU A 525 -48.27 8.75 27.60
N ALA A 526 -47.41 7.74 27.65
CA ALA A 526 -46.91 7.17 28.91
C ALA A 526 -45.99 8.14 29.67
N GLU A 527 -45.15 8.90 28.98
CA GLU A 527 -44.29 9.93 29.57
C GLU A 527 -45.12 11.09 30.13
N THR A 528 -46.00 11.69 29.31
CA THR A 528 -46.88 12.80 29.75
C THR A 528 -47.85 12.38 30.86
N LEU A 529 -48.36 11.13 30.88
CA LEU A 529 -49.13 10.62 32.01
C LEU A 529 -48.29 10.43 33.28
N ASN A 530 -47.02 10.05 33.17
CA ASN A 530 -46.14 9.94 34.33
C ASN A 530 -45.73 11.31 34.87
N GLU A 531 -45.50 12.31 34.01
CA GLU A 531 -45.28 13.71 34.41
C GLU A 531 -46.53 14.29 35.08
N ALA A 532 -47.71 14.16 34.46
CA ALA A 532 -48.98 14.59 35.05
C ALA A 532 -49.24 13.89 36.39
N ARG A 533 -49.00 12.58 36.48
CA ARG A 533 -49.08 11.81 37.73
C ARG A 533 -48.10 12.33 38.79
N ALA A 534 -46.86 12.66 38.43
CA ALA A 534 -45.87 13.20 39.35
C ALA A 534 -46.20 14.64 39.82
N MET A 535 -46.98 15.40 39.05
CA MET A 535 -47.50 16.70 39.48
C MET A 535 -48.75 16.57 40.37
N ILE A 536 -49.68 15.66 40.05
CA ILE A 536 -50.94 15.47 40.79
C ILE A 536 -50.73 14.69 42.09
N TYR A 537 -49.91 13.63 42.03
CA TYR A 537 -49.38 12.90 43.19
C TYR A 537 -47.85 13.01 43.17
N PRO A 538 -47.29 14.12 43.71
CA PRO A 538 -45.88 14.18 44.03
C PRO A 538 -45.52 12.96 44.88
N PRO A 539 -44.47 12.20 44.54
CA PRO A 539 -44.08 11.07 45.36
C PRO A 539 -43.75 11.62 46.74
N ALA A 540 -44.52 11.18 47.75
CA ALA A 540 -44.29 11.55 49.14
C ALA A 540 -42.80 11.34 49.44
N ARG A 541 -42.16 12.31 50.12
CA ARG A 541 -40.74 12.22 50.51
C ARG A 541 -40.53 10.93 51.26
N ASN A 542 -40.05 9.90 50.55
CA ASN A 542 -39.92 8.56 51.10
C ASN A 542 -38.81 8.61 52.16
N VAL A 543 -39.22 8.73 53.43
CA VAL A 543 -38.38 8.35 54.56
C VAL A 543 -37.92 6.93 54.27
N SER A 544 -36.61 6.78 54.12
CA SER A 544 -36.11 5.96 53.03
C SER A 544 -36.30 4.47 53.27
N LYS A 545 -36.96 3.77 52.34
CA LYS A 545 -36.88 2.30 52.21
C LYS A 545 -35.43 1.81 52.07
N LEU A 546 -34.53 2.68 51.61
CA LEU A 546 -33.08 2.47 51.62
C LEU A 546 -32.54 2.22 53.05
N GLY A 547 -33.12 2.85 54.07
CA GLY A 547 -32.78 2.66 55.49
C GLY A 547 -33.16 1.28 56.02
N GLU A 548 -34.30 0.74 55.60
CA GLU A 548 -34.72 -0.63 55.93
C GLU A 548 -33.88 -1.68 55.18
N LEU A 549 -33.42 -1.36 53.96
CA LEU A 549 -32.58 -2.24 53.14
C LEU A 549 -31.12 -2.26 53.58
N LEU A 550 -30.57 -1.15 54.11
CA LEU A 550 -29.15 -1.01 54.47
C LEU A 550 -28.59 -2.14 55.37
N PRO A 551 -29.27 -2.56 56.46
CA PRO A 551 -28.83 -3.70 57.27
C PRO A 551 -28.76 -5.01 56.48
N SER A 552 -29.80 -5.30 55.67
CA SER A 552 -29.84 -6.51 54.84
C SER A 552 -28.75 -6.52 53.76
N LEU A 553 -28.41 -5.34 53.23
CA LEU A 553 -27.38 -5.18 52.19
C LEU A 553 -25.99 -5.54 52.73
N ALA A 554 -25.67 -5.16 53.97
CA ALA A 554 -24.42 -5.54 54.62
C ALA A 554 -24.27 -7.07 54.71
N GLU A 555 -25.31 -7.77 55.18
CA GLU A 555 -25.31 -9.24 55.21
C GLU A 555 -25.17 -9.88 53.82
N ILE A 556 -25.80 -9.32 52.80
CA ILE A 556 -25.73 -9.82 51.41
C ILE A 556 -24.31 -9.64 50.86
N VAL A 557 -23.69 -8.48 51.08
CA VAL A 557 -22.29 -8.21 50.70
C VAL A 557 -21.34 -9.18 51.39
N ASP A 558 -21.55 -9.45 52.69
CA ASP A 558 -20.72 -10.37 53.46
C ASP A 558 -20.84 -11.83 52.97
N LYS A 559 -22.06 -12.25 52.61
CA LYS A 559 -22.36 -13.58 52.03
C LYS A 559 -21.74 -13.73 50.64
N GLU A 560 -21.87 -12.74 49.76
CA GLU A 560 -21.23 -12.75 48.44
C GLU A 560 -19.70 -12.63 48.52
N HIS A 561 -19.14 -11.86 49.46
CA HIS A 561 -17.69 -11.80 49.65
C HIS A 561 -17.11 -13.19 50.03
N LYS A 562 -17.74 -13.88 50.98
CA LYS A 562 -17.38 -15.27 51.36
C LYS A 562 -17.54 -16.23 50.17
N ARG A 563 -18.61 -16.08 49.36
CA ARG A 563 -18.85 -16.85 48.13
C ARG A 563 -17.78 -16.60 47.05
N LEU A 564 -17.35 -15.35 46.88
CA LEU A 564 -16.30 -14.95 45.93
C LEU A 564 -14.93 -15.48 46.35
N LEU A 565 -14.58 -15.45 47.64
CA LEU A 565 -13.35 -16.06 48.17
C LEU A 565 -13.33 -17.58 47.95
N ALA A 566 -14.43 -18.27 48.24
CA ALA A 566 -14.57 -19.71 47.98
C ALA A 566 -14.51 -20.04 46.47
N ARG A 567 -15.07 -19.18 45.61
CA ARG A 567 -14.97 -19.30 44.16
C ARG A 567 -13.53 -19.07 43.67
N LYS A 568 -12.80 -18.10 44.24
CA LYS A 568 -11.40 -17.85 43.90
C LYS A 568 -10.55 -19.08 44.19
N SER A 569 -10.60 -19.64 45.40
CA SER A 569 -9.77 -20.79 45.76
C SER A 569 -10.13 -22.06 44.97
N LEU A 570 -11.38 -22.22 44.53
CA LEU A 570 -11.78 -23.28 43.59
C LEU A 570 -11.18 -23.08 42.19
N ILE A 571 -11.14 -21.85 41.68
CA ILE A 571 -10.51 -21.52 40.39
C ILE A 571 -8.99 -21.70 40.47
N GLU A 572 -8.36 -21.28 41.57
CA GLU A 572 -6.92 -21.38 41.84
C GLU A 572 -6.47 -22.85 41.86
N LYS A 573 -7.21 -23.74 42.55
CA LYS A 573 -6.98 -25.19 42.51
C LYS A 573 -7.17 -25.80 41.12
N ARG A 574 -8.21 -25.42 40.38
CA ARG A 574 -8.42 -25.92 39.00
C ARG A 574 -7.28 -25.49 38.08
N LYS A 575 -6.77 -24.27 38.23
CA LYS A 575 -5.62 -23.78 37.49
C LYS A 575 -4.35 -24.59 37.80
N GLU A 576 -4.08 -24.90 39.08
CA GLU A 576 -2.98 -25.80 39.44
C GLU A 576 -3.12 -27.22 38.88
N GLU A 577 -4.35 -27.74 38.77
CA GLU A 577 -4.62 -29.05 38.18
C GLU A 577 -4.45 -29.04 36.64
N GLU A 578 -4.86 -27.97 35.98
CA GLU A 578 -4.66 -27.78 34.53
C GLU A 578 -3.19 -27.54 34.19
N GLU A 579 -2.46 -26.74 34.97
CA GLU A 579 -1.01 -26.54 34.82
C GLU A 579 -0.24 -27.84 35.06
N ARG A 580 -0.63 -28.66 36.06
CA ARG A 580 -0.05 -30.00 36.26
C ARG A 580 -0.30 -30.93 35.08
N LYS A 581 -1.52 -30.96 34.53
CA LYS A 581 -1.87 -31.77 33.34
C LYS A 581 -1.11 -31.29 32.09
N LEU A 582 -0.89 -29.98 31.95
CA LEU A 582 -0.08 -29.41 30.87
C LEU A 582 1.38 -29.86 30.98
N LEU A 583 1.99 -29.73 32.17
CA LEU A 583 3.38 -30.11 32.44
C LEU A 583 3.62 -31.64 32.33
N GLU A 584 2.59 -32.45 32.57
CA GLU A 584 2.62 -33.89 32.33
C GLU A 584 2.51 -34.21 30.83
N LYS A 585 1.64 -33.52 30.09
CA LYS A 585 1.54 -33.64 28.63
C LYS A 585 2.82 -33.20 27.92
N GLU A 586 3.45 -32.10 28.34
CA GLU A 586 4.72 -31.63 27.78
C GLU A 586 5.84 -32.67 27.98
N ARG A 587 5.96 -33.25 29.17
CA ARG A 587 6.92 -34.35 29.42
C ARG A 587 6.62 -35.61 28.59
N LEU A 588 5.35 -35.89 28.30
CA LEU A 588 4.94 -36.99 27.41
C LEU A 588 5.14 -36.67 25.91
N GLU A 589 5.22 -35.41 25.52
CA GLU A 589 5.60 -35.01 24.15
C GLU A 589 7.13 -34.94 23.99
N GLU A 590 7.85 -34.52 25.02
CA GLU A 590 9.31 -34.49 25.05
C GLU A 590 9.92 -35.90 25.07
N SER A 591 9.38 -36.82 25.87
CA SER A 591 9.81 -38.23 25.83
C SER A 591 9.60 -38.87 24.46
N LYS A 592 8.45 -38.62 23.81
CA LYS A 592 8.19 -39.08 22.43
C LYS A 592 9.15 -38.47 21.41
N ARG A 593 9.56 -37.20 21.57
CA ARG A 593 10.62 -36.60 20.73
C ARG A 593 11.96 -37.30 20.93
N ILE A 594 12.32 -37.64 22.17
CA ILE A 594 13.56 -38.38 22.49
C ILE A 594 13.52 -39.81 21.93
N GLU A 595 12.37 -40.50 21.99
CA GLU A 595 12.17 -41.81 21.38
C GLU A 595 12.28 -41.74 19.85
N LEU A 596 11.64 -40.77 19.20
CA LEU A 596 11.76 -40.54 17.76
C LEU A 596 13.21 -40.25 17.35
N LEU A 597 13.94 -39.43 18.12
CA LEU A 597 15.36 -39.15 17.88
C LEU A 597 16.22 -40.42 17.96
N LYS A 598 16.02 -41.26 18.99
CA LYS A 598 16.70 -42.56 19.10
C LYS A 598 16.39 -43.49 17.93
N ILE A 599 15.13 -43.56 17.50
CA ILE A 599 14.72 -44.34 16.32
C ILE A 599 15.42 -43.83 15.06
N THR A 600 15.57 -42.50 14.88
CA THR A 600 16.34 -41.95 13.75
C THR A 600 17.84 -42.23 13.84
N GLU A 601 18.46 -42.11 15.02
CA GLU A 601 19.87 -42.46 15.22
C GLU A 601 20.14 -43.95 14.95
N GLU A 602 19.25 -44.85 15.39
CA GLU A 602 19.36 -46.28 15.08
C GLU A 602 19.16 -46.59 13.60
N ALA A 603 18.28 -45.86 12.92
CA ALA A 603 18.08 -45.99 11.47
C ALA A 603 19.30 -45.50 10.67
N GLU A 604 19.93 -44.39 11.08
CA GLU A 604 21.18 -43.91 10.47
C GLU A 604 22.36 -44.84 10.75
N ARG A 605 22.49 -45.35 11.98
CA ARG A 605 23.51 -46.38 12.30
C ARG A 605 23.33 -47.65 11.46
N LYS A 606 22.10 -48.11 11.25
CA LYS A 606 21.81 -49.26 10.37
C LYS A 606 22.17 -48.98 8.91
N ARG A 607 21.87 -47.77 8.39
CA ARG A 607 22.30 -47.34 7.05
C ARG A 607 23.82 -47.32 6.88
N LEU A 608 24.53 -46.71 7.83
CA LEU A 608 26.00 -46.64 7.82
C LEU A 608 26.64 -48.03 7.94
N ALA A 609 26.04 -48.95 8.68
CA ALA A 609 26.47 -50.34 8.73
C ALA A 609 26.31 -51.04 7.37
N SER A 610 25.14 -50.94 6.72
CA SER A 610 24.93 -51.51 5.37
C SER A 610 25.86 -50.89 4.33
N GLU A 611 26.09 -49.58 4.36
CA GLU A 611 27.00 -48.89 3.43
C GLU A 611 28.47 -49.31 3.64
N TYR A 612 28.84 -49.68 4.88
CA TYR A 612 30.15 -50.24 5.20
C TYR A 612 30.28 -51.70 4.71
N GLU A 613 29.25 -52.52 4.87
CA GLU A 613 29.24 -53.90 4.35
C GLU A 613 29.23 -53.94 2.82
N GLU A 614 28.48 -53.07 2.15
CA GLU A 614 28.51 -52.92 0.69
C GLU A 614 29.92 -52.54 0.21
N ARG A 615 30.57 -51.54 0.82
CA ARG A 615 31.96 -51.16 0.51
C ARG A 615 32.97 -52.29 0.77
N LYS A 616 32.73 -53.12 1.80
CA LYS A 616 33.56 -54.30 2.08
C LYS A 616 33.36 -55.38 1.01
N ASN A 617 32.12 -55.62 0.61
CA ASN A 617 31.77 -56.59 -0.43
C ASN A 617 32.18 -56.13 -1.84
N GLU A 618 32.29 -54.82 -2.11
CA GLU A 618 32.93 -54.29 -3.31
C GLU A 618 34.45 -54.48 -3.32
N ARG A 619 35.14 -54.30 -2.18
CA ARG A 619 36.58 -54.58 -2.09
C ARG A 619 36.86 -56.05 -2.32
N ILE A 620 36.10 -56.94 -1.67
CA ILE A 620 36.24 -58.38 -1.84
C ILE A 620 35.97 -58.78 -3.30
N ARG A 621 34.97 -58.21 -3.97
CA ARG A 621 34.75 -58.44 -5.41
C ARG A 621 35.92 -57.98 -6.27
N ARG A 622 36.47 -56.79 -6.03
CA ARG A 622 37.65 -56.29 -6.76
C ARG A 622 38.91 -57.13 -6.51
N GLU A 623 39.14 -57.60 -5.28
CA GLU A 623 40.24 -58.54 -4.97
C GLU A 623 40.06 -59.91 -5.65
N ILE A 624 38.81 -60.36 -5.89
CA ILE A 624 38.51 -61.57 -6.66
C ILE A 624 38.73 -61.30 -8.16
N GLU A 625 38.20 -60.21 -8.71
CA GLU A 625 38.38 -59.81 -10.12
C GLU A 625 39.87 -59.63 -10.47
N GLU A 626 40.68 -59.00 -9.61
CA GLU A 626 42.14 -58.89 -9.79
C GLU A 626 42.84 -60.26 -9.73
N ARG A 627 42.37 -61.19 -8.88
CA ARG A 627 42.94 -62.54 -8.77
C ARG A 627 42.57 -63.42 -9.96
N GLU A 628 41.34 -63.36 -10.43
CA GLU A 628 40.88 -64.02 -11.67
C GLU A 628 41.62 -63.46 -12.90
N LEU A 629 41.86 -62.15 -12.96
CA LEU A 629 42.70 -61.53 -14.01
C LEU A 629 44.15 -62.01 -13.94
N ALA A 630 44.72 -62.17 -12.74
CA ALA A 630 46.08 -62.71 -12.56
C ALA A 630 46.17 -64.19 -12.97
N GLU A 631 45.18 -65.02 -12.61
CA GLU A 631 45.11 -66.43 -13.02
C GLU A 631 44.89 -66.58 -14.53
N ALA A 632 44.05 -65.72 -15.15
CA ALA A 632 43.88 -65.68 -16.60
C ALA A 632 45.18 -65.28 -17.32
N GLN A 633 45.96 -64.34 -16.77
CA GLN A 633 47.28 -63.99 -17.30
C GLN A 633 48.29 -65.13 -17.13
N ALA A 634 48.26 -65.86 -16.00
CA ALA A 634 49.10 -67.04 -15.79
C ALA A 634 48.77 -68.17 -16.79
N LEU A 635 47.49 -68.45 -17.03
CA LEU A 635 47.04 -69.44 -18.02
C LEU A 635 47.42 -69.05 -19.47
N LEU A 636 47.39 -67.75 -19.81
CA LEU A 636 47.93 -67.25 -21.08
C LEU A 636 49.45 -67.45 -21.20
N GLN A 637 50.20 -67.26 -20.10
CA GLN A 637 51.64 -67.53 -20.09
C GLN A 637 51.94 -69.03 -20.21
N GLU A 638 51.23 -69.92 -19.50
CA GLU A 638 51.36 -71.37 -19.67
C GLU A 638 51.02 -71.84 -21.10
N ALA A 639 49.95 -71.29 -21.69
CA ALA A 639 49.59 -71.56 -23.09
C ALA A 639 50.72 -71.15 -24.05
N SER A 640 51.33 -69.98 -23.83
CA SER A 640 52.50 -69.53 -24.62
C SER A 640 53.71 -70.46 -24.46
N HIS A 641 53.92 -71.04 -23.27
CA HIS A 641 55.00 -71.98 -23.00
C HIS A 641 54.78 -73.35 -23.66
N ARG A 642 53.54 -73.88 -23.62
CA ARG A 642 53.20 -75.17 -24.26
C ARG A 642 53.36 -75.14 -25.78
N ILE A 643 53.19 -73.99 -26.43
CA ILE A 643 53.38 -73.85 -27.88
C ILE A 643 54.87 -73.98 -28.29
N LYS A 644 55.82 -73.59 -27.43
CA LYS A 644 57.26 -73.71 -27.70
C LYS A 644 57.82 -75.15 -27.65
N TRP A 645 57.06 -76.13 -27.14
CA TRP A 645 57.57 -77.48 -26.86
C TRP A 645 57.24 -78.57 -27.90
N LYS A 646 56.73 -78.20 -29.09
CA LYS A 646 56.57 -79.11 -30.23
C LYS A 646 57.61 -78.84 -31.33
N GLY A 647 58.86 -79.26 -31.12
CA GLY A 647 59.92 -78.91 -32.08
C GLY A 647 61.31 -79.54 -31.96
N LYS A 648 61.45 -80.87 -31.71
CA LYS A 648 62.50 -81.80 -32.26
C LYS A 648 62.60 -83.16 -31.51
N LYS A 649 62.91 -84.22 -32.27
CA LYS A 649 63.45 -85.56 -31.92
C LYS A 649 64.74 -85.78 -32.77
N PRO A 650 65.58 -86.84 -32.63
CA PRO A 650 65.58 -88.01 -31.73
C PRO A 650 66.67 -87.84 -30.61
N ALA A 651 67.57 -88.74 -30.14
CA ALA A 651 68.01 -90.12 -30.47
C ALA A 651 68.70 -90.77 -29.22
N ILE A 652 68.53 -92.07 -28.92
CA ILE A 652 69.31 -93.30 -29.31
C ILE A 652 70.47 -93.69 -28.34
N GLU A 653 70.19 -94.77 -27.58
CA GLU A 653 71.03 -95.94 -27.16
C GLU A 653 72.28 -95.84 -26.23
N GLY A 654 72.61 -97.02 -25.63
CA GLY A 654 73.72 -97.29 -24.69
C GLY A 654 73.29 -97.22 -23.20
N VAL A 655 73.08 -98.29 -22.41
CA VAL A 655 73.63 -99.67 -22.33
C VAL A 655 75.07 -99.75 -21.81
N SER A 656 75.21 -99.69 -20.48
CA SER A 656 76.11 -100.51 -19.62
C SER A 656 75.76 -100.25 -18.15
#